data_AF-A0A0N8W692-F1
#
_entry.id   AF-A0A0N8W692-F1
#
_cell.length_a   1.000
_cell.length_b   1.000
_cell.length_c   1.000
_cell.angle_alpha   90.00
_cell.angle_beta   90.00
_cell.angle_gamma   90.00
#
_symmetry.space_group_name_H-M   'P 1'
#
loop_
_entity.id
_entity.type
_entity.pdbx_description
1 polymer ?
#
loop_
_entity_poly.entity_id
_entity_poly.type
_entity_poly.pdbx_seq_one_letter_code
_entity_poly.pdbx_strand_id
1 'polypeptide(L)'
;MILDQDNMDRIKRLLKSRPKGLTISDISQILKLNRNSAAKYLEILLITGQVEMKPFGNAKVYYLSQRVPISSMLKFATELIMVIDTDNQITELNDNFLKFYSVEREDLLQKRISELNIPPFDTPEMESLLLDVQRLEEPTKEIRFDFKGQAYYFRFKIIPTVFEDGGCGFTFIIEDNTREKLIEERLRINEERIRAIVNTQTEMINRFRPDLSISFINSAGAKFMQLEEDLILGRNLLDFVVPKDRERVFTLMKSMNKEHPVQSIENRVILPDGQIRWVEWTNHAVFDEEGDIIEYQGVGRDITRQKKAKEDLLIRDKAIADSPNGIVIGDLDGIVTYVNRAFLQIFGFDDESEVLDHPIHELSRLKEATRDRMREALGILKDGGTLVEMHRSSMAAGEERDLIVSASMIRDEHGNPLCLMASISDITENLRAEREIKILDAAIASSNNGIAVIDPREDRFLYTNKAFLGMNGVEEHADNIGKDISSLFSHVNSFSPPVEEIKTRIREEGSYAGEIRFTLPGGDVRILQFTANNVLDDEKNVVCVVVSTIDMTEQKMLEKAVRSTFEKLQESIEFFSDPTFIIDRNRKVVAWNHALEVLTGIRKEDVLGKDTFSSAFSGILEFGPVLLDLLDLPPHELATRYPDVRRFGDSVYLETFAQGLNDGKGAYIWSKASLLTDREGNRIGAIESIRDMSQWKRARESMRHYGESELADSPELR
;
A
#
# COMPACT_ATOMS: atom_id res chain seq x y z
N MET A 1 118.08 -23.11 -33.45
CA MET A 1 117.21 -22.11 -32.78
C MET A 1 117.69 -20.68 -32.99
N ILE A 2 118.90 -20.28 -32.58
CA ILE A 2 119.35 -18.86 -32.71
C ILE A 2 119.39 -18.37 -34.17
N LEU A 3 119.84 -19.21 -35.11
CA LEU A 3 119.93 -18.86 -36.54
C LEU A 3 118.57 -18.76 -37.26
N ASP A 4 117.52 -19.40 -36.71
CA ASP A 4 116.17 -19.38 -37.31
C ASP A 4 115.40 -18.12 -36.90
N GLN A 5 115.62 -17.63 -35.68
CA GLN A 5 114.99 -16.40 -35.17
C GLN A 5 115.46 -15.15 -35.92
N ASP A 6 116.78 -15.03 -36.16
CA ASP A 6 117.36 -13.87 -36.88
C ASP A 6 116.84 -13.77 -38.32
N ASN A 7 116.67 -14.91 -39.00
CA ASN A 7 116.13 -14.94 -40.36
C ASN A 7 114.64 -14.55 -40.40
N MET A 8 113.83 -14.98 -39.42
CA MET A 8 112.43 -14.54 -39.29
C MET A 8 112.32 -13.03 -39.01
N ASP A 9 113.20 -12.46 -38.17
CA ASP A 9 113.23 -11.02 -37.90
C ASP A 9 113.68 -10.18 -39.10
N ARG A 10 114.60 -10.72 -39.92
CA ARG A 10 114.98 -10.10 -41.20
C ARG A 10 113.83 -10.08 -42.21
N ILE A 11 113.02 -11.14 -42.27
CA ILE A 11 111.80 -11.19 -43.10
C ILE A 11 110.79 -10.14 -42.63
N LYS A 12 110.54 -10.03 -41.32
CA LYS A 12 109.62 -9.02 -40.77
C LYS A 12 110.06 -7.58 -41.07
N ARG A 13 111.35 -7.27 -40.90
CA ARG A 13 111.90 -5.95 -41.23
C ARG A 13 111.74 -5.63 -42.72
N LEU A 14 111.94 -6.62 -43.59
CA LEU A 14 111.76 -6.45 -45.02
C LEU A 14 110.29 -6.14 -45.38
N LEU A 15 109.34 -6.91 -44.84
CA LEU A 15 107.92 -6.69 -45.06
C LEU A 15 107.44 -5.33 -44.49
N LYS A 16 108.00 -4.88 -43.36
CA LYS A 16 107.73 -3.54 -42.80
C LYS A 16 108.11 -2.40 -43.75
N SER A 17 109.21 -2.56 -44.49
CA SER A 17 109.69 -1.55 -45.45
C SER A 17 108.93 -1.53 -46.79
N ARG A 18 108.09 -2.53 -47.05
CA ARG A 18 107.40 -2.77 -48.33
C ARG A 18 105.89 -2.99 -48.10
N PRO A 19 105.10 -1.92 -47.90
CA PRO A 19 103.67 -2.03 -47.55
C PRO A 19 102.81 -2.74 -48.58
N LYS A 20 103.26 -2.82 -49.84
CA LYS A 20 102.57 -3.51 -50.94
C LYS A 20 102.64 -5.04 -50.87
N GLY A 21 103.38 -5.59 -49.91
CA GLY A 21 103.62 -7.02 -49.75
C GLY A 21 104.67 -7.57 -50.73
N LEU A 22 105.18 -8.76 -50.45
CA LEU A 22 106.22 -9.42 -51.26
C LEU A 22 105.90 -10.91 -51.45
N THR A 23 106.26 -11.48 -52.60
CA THR A 23 106.14 -12.93 -52.80
C THR A 23 107.29 -13.68 -52.13
N ILE A 24 107.14 -15.01 -51.93
CA ILE A 24 108.23 -15.86 -51.42
C ILE A 24 109.49 -15.72 -52.29
N SER A 25 109.31 -15.58 -53.61
CA SER A 25 110.42 -15.38 -54.56
C SER A 25 111.16 -14.08 -54.29
N ASP A 26 110.44 -12.98 -54.09
CA ASP A 26 111.04 -11.67 -53.82
C ASP A 26 111.79 -11.66 -52.49
N ILE A 27 111.20 -12.27 -51.45
CA ILE A 27 111.81 -12.37 -50.11
C ILE A 27 113.07 -13.22 -50.16
N SER A 28 113.02 -14.37 -50.84
CA SER A 28 114.16 -15.27 -51.05
C SER A 28 115.30 -14.57 -51.80
N GLN A 29 114.99 -13.80 -52.85
CA GLN A 29 115.98 -13.08 -53.64
C GLN A 29 116.62 -11.91 -52.86
N ILE A 30 115.82 -11.10 -52.17
CA ILE A 30 116.31 -9.91 -51.45
C ILE A 30 117.15 -10.32 -50.24
N LEU A 31 116.74 -11.34 -49.49
CA LEU A 31 117.45 -11.79 -48.29
C LEU A 31 118.54 -12.82 -48.58
N LYS A 32 118.70 -13.23 -49.84
CA LYS A 32 119.59 -14.32 -50.27
C LYS A 32 119.36 -15.62 -49.49
N LEU A 33 118.10 -15.94 -49.24
CA LEU A 33 117.67 -17.16 -48.55
C LEU A 33 117.23 -18.21 -49.58
N ASN A 34 117.40 -19.50 -49.27
CA ASN A 34 116.78 -20.56 -50.06
C ASN A 34 115.25 -20.40 -50.05
N ARG A 35 114.60 -20.52 -51.20
CA ARG A 35 113.14 -20.38 -51.36
C ARG A 35 112.35 -21.32 -50.45
N ASN A 36 112.87 -22.52 -50.18
CA ASN A 36 112.26 -23.48 -49.24
C ASN A 36 112.40 -23.01 -47.78
N SER A 37 113.53 -22.42 -47.41
CA SER A 37 113.73 -21.85 -46.07
C SER A 37 112.86 -20.62 -45.86
N ALA A 38 112.77 -19.73 -46.86
CA ALA A 38 111.87 -18.58 -46.83
C ALA A 38 110.40 -19.01 -46.71
N ALA A 39 109.98 -20.05 -47.45
CA ALA A 39 108.64 -20.61 -47.33
C ALA A 39 108.38 -21.16 -45.91
N LYS A 40 109.32 -21.94 -45.35
CA LYS A 40 109.21 -22.49 -43.99
C LYS A 40 109.11 -21.38 -42.92
N TYR A 41 109.94 -20.34 -43.02
CA TYR A 41 109.88 -19.21 -42.07
C TYR A 41 108.60 -18.39 -42.23
N LEU A 42 108.14 -18.16 -43.46
CA LEU A 42 106.87 -17.49 -43.71
C LEU A 42 105.69 -18.30 -43.21
N GLU A 43 105.73 -19.63 -43.31
CA GLU A 43 104.70 -20.52 -42.77
C GLU A 43 104.64 -20.43 -41.24
N ILE A 44 105.79 -20.42 -40.56
CA ILE A 44 105.86 -20.19 -39.11
C ILE A 44 105.34 -18.78 -38.75
N LEU A 45 105.71 -17.74 -39.51
CA LEU A 45 105.23 -16.37 -39.29
C LEU A 45 103.73 -16.20 -39.59
N LEU A 46 103.17 -17.01 -40.50
CA LEU A 46 101.75 -17.05 -40.80
C LEU A 46 100.98 -17.74 -39.67
N ILE A 47 101.49 -18.87 -39.18
CA ILE A 47 100.89 -19.64 -38.07
C ILE A 47 100.92 -18.80 -36.78
N THR A 48 102.01 -18.08 -36.52
CA THR A 48 102.12 -17.17 -35.37
C THR A 48 101.39 -15.84 -35.58
N GLY A 49 100.74 -15.63 -36.73
CA GLY A 49 99.91 -14.46 -37.00
C GLY A 49 100.69 -13.13 -37.09
N GLN A 50 102.00 -13.18 -37.34
CA GLN A 50 102.86 -11.99 -37.51
C GLN A 50 102.88 -11.48 -38.96
N VAL A 51 102.51 -12.34 -39.91
CA VAL A 51 102.45 -12.05 -41.35
C VAL A 51 101.12 -12.55 -41.90
N GLU A 52 100.49 -11.74 -42.75
CA GLU A 52 99.29 -12.13 -43.50
C GLU A 52 99.66 -12.50 -44.94
N MET A 53 98.94 -13.43 -45.55
CA MET A 53 99.13 -13.80 -46.95
C MET A 53 97.84 -13.61 -47.72
N LYS A 54 97.90 -12.84 -48.81
CA LYS A 54 96.80 -12.72 -49.77
C LYS A 54 97.23 -13.35 -51.10
N PRO A 55 96.40 -14.20 -51.71
CA PRO A 55 96.66 -14.69 -53.06
C PRO A 55 96.41 -13.54 -54.05
N PHE A 56 97.38 -13.30 -54.95
CA PHE A 56 97.25 -12.36 -56.06
C PHE A 56 97.59 -13.11 -57.36
N GLY A 57 96.54 -13.53 -58.08
CA GLY A 57 96.68 -14.49 -59.18
C GLY A 57 97.28 -15.82 -58.68
N ASN A 58 98.28 -16.34 -59.38
CA ASN A 58 98.99 -17.57 -59.00
C ASN A 58 100.09 -17.34 -57.94
N ALA A 59 100.30 -16.11 -57.46
CA ALA A 59 101.35 -15.78 -56.50
C ALA A 59 100.77 -15.54 -55.09
N LYS A 60 101.43 -16.10 -54.08
CA LYS A 60 101.15 -15.80 -52.66
C LYS A 60 101.97 -14.57 -52.25
N VAL A 61 101.29 -13.47 -51.92
CA VAL A 61 101.92 -12.22 -51.49
C VAL A 61 101.74 -12.07 -49.98
N TYR A 62 102.85 -11.84 -49.27
CA TYR A 62 102.92 -11.76 -47.82
C TYR A 62 103.03 -10.30 -47.38
N TYR A 63 102.30 -9.92 -46.34
CA TYR A 63 102.21 -8.60 -45.74
C TYR A 63 102.56 -8.70 -44.26
N LEU A 64 103.22 -7.68 -43.70
CA LEU A 64 103.29 -7.59 -42.24
C LEU A 64 101.87 -7.38 -41.72
N SER A 65 101.40 -8.20 -40.78
CA SER A 65 100.06 -8.04 -40.22
C SER A 65 99.95 -6.66 -39.54
N GLN A 66 98.95 -5.87 -39.95
CA GLN A 66 98.68 -4.56 -39.34
C GLN A 66 97.70 -4.79 -38.18
N ARG A 67 98.24 -5.02 -36.98
CA ARG A 67 97.45 -4.95 -35.75
C ARG A 67 97.45 -3.51 -35.24
N VAL A 68 96.27 -2.94 -35.02
CA VAL A 68 96.14 -1.76 -34.15
C VAL A 68 96.34 -2.28 -32.73
N PRO A 69 97.22 -1.69 -31.92
CA PRO A 69 97.37 -2.13 -30.54
C PRO A 69 96.02 -2.05 -29.83
N ILE A 70 95.61 -3.12 -29.15
CA ILE A 70 94.37 -3.15 -28.35
C ILE A 70 94.37 -1.96 -27.37
N SER A 71 95.53 -1.64 -26.80
CA SER A 71 95.79 -0.44 -25.98
C SER A 71 95.40 0.90 -26.62
N SER A 72 95.39 1.00 -27.94
CA SER A 72 94.94 2.20 -28.66
C SER A 72 93.43 2.20 -28.90
N MET A 73 92.80 1.03 -29.10
CA MET A 73 91.34 0.93 -29.23
C MET A 73 90.63 1.11 -27.87
N LEU A 74 91.20 0.58 -26.79
CA LEU A 74 90.65 0.68 -25.44
C LEU A 74 90.54 2.12 -24.94
N LYS A 75 91.42 3.03 -25.38
CA LYS A 75 91.41 4.44 -24.98
C LYS A 75 90.18 5.21 -25.44
N PHE A 76 89.52 4.77 -26.52
CA PHE A 76 88.37 5.46 -27.09
C PHE A 76 87.02 4.81 -26.75
N ALA A 77 87.03 3.61 -26.15
CA ALA A 77 85.81 2.92 -25.78
C ALA A 77 85.12 3.62 -24.58
N THR A 78 83.82 3.86 -24.70
CA THR A 78 82.99 4.47 -23.64
C THR A 78 82.56 3.46 -22.56
N GLU A 79 82.51 2.17 -22.89
CA GLU A 79 82.22 1.06 -21.96
C GLU A 79 83.40 0.85 -21.01
N LEU A 80 83.17 0.18 -19.86
CA LEU A 80 84.28 -0.25 -19.01
C LEU A 80 84.82 -1.56 -19.60
N ILE A 81 86.11 -1.60 -19.91
CA ILE A 81 86.72 -2.77 -20.55
C ILE A 81 87.85 -3.30 -19.68
N MET A 82 87.81 -4.62 -19.45
CA MET A 82 88.85 -5.38 -18.78
C MET A 82 89.27 -6.56 -19.65
N VAL A 83 90.57 -6.80 -19.75
CA VAL A 83 91.15 -7.90 -20.51
C VAL A 83 91.90 -8.80 -19.55
N ILE A 84 91.68 -10.10 -19.68
CA ILE A 84 92.31 -11.14 -18.87
C ILE A 84 92.95 -12.24 -19.70
N ASP A 85 93.97 -12.89 -19.17
CA ASP A 85 94.55 -14.10 -19.76
C ASP A 85 93.76 -15.38 -19.42
N THR A 86 94.25 -16.54 -19.90
CA THR A 86 93.66 -17.86 -19.61
C THR A 86 93.74 -18.28 -18.15
N ASP A 87 94.60 -17.66 -17.35
CA ASP A 87 94.73 -17.89 -15.89
C ASP A 87 93.87 -16.91 -15.06
N ASN A 88 92.98 -16.17 -15.73
CA ASN A 88 92.11 -15.13 -15.20
C ASN A 88 92.86 -13.93 -14.57
N GLN A 89 94.11 -13.67 -14.99
CA GLN A 89 94.87 -12.50 -14.55
C GLN A 89 94.59 -11.30 -15.44
N ILE A 90 94.48 -10.12 -14.84
CA ILE A 90 94.18 -8.88 -15.53
C ILE A 90 95.41 -8.42 -16.32
N THR A 91 95.30 -8.45 -17.64
CA THR A 91 96.37 -8.01 -18.55
C THR A 91 96.21 -6.55 -18.93
N GLU A 92 94.97 -6.08 -19.10
CA GLU A 92 94.71 -4.71 -19.53
C GLU A 92 93.38 -4.16 -19.00
N LEU A 93 93.33 -2.85 -18.74
CA LEU A 93 92.15 -2.11 -18.28
C LEU A 93 92.08 -0.78 -19.02
N ASN A 94 90.88 -0.37 -19.44
CA ASN A 94 90.68 0.95 -20.01
C ASN A 94 90.51 2.04 -18.95
N ASP A 95 90.72 3.31 -19.35
CA ASP A 95 90.70 4.43 -18.41
C ASP A 95 89.30 4.66 -17.78
N ASN A 96 88.23 4.27 -18.48
CA ASN A 96 86.87 4.37 -17.94
C ASN A 96 86.62 3.37 -16.81
N PHE A 97 87.17 2.15 -16.88
CA PHE A 97 87.13 1.18 -15.79
C PHE A 97 87.82 1.76 -14.54
N LEU A 98 89.03 2.32 -14.71
CA LEU A 98 89.82 2.89 -13.62
C LEU A 98 89.10 4.09 -12.97
N LYS A 99 88.53 4.99 -13.78
CA LYS A 99 87.78 6.15 -13.29
C LYS A 99 86.52 5.77 -12.50
N PHE A 100 85.74 4.80 -13.00
CA PHE A 100 84.49 4.39 -12.35
C PHE A 100 84.76 3.83 -10.93
N TYR A 101 85.69 2.89 -10.83
CA TYR A 101 86.06 2.28 -9.55
C TYR A 101 86.97 3.17 -8.70
N SER A 102 87.56 4.22 -9.28
CA SER A 102 88.51 5.14 -8.61
C SER A 102 89.73 4.41 -8.07
N VAL A 103 90.31 3.56 -8.93
CA VAL A 103 91.44 2.66 -8.62
C VAL A 103 92.59 2.95 -9.58
N GLU A 104 93.82 2.81 -9.08
CA GLU A 104 95.02 2.97 -9.91
C GLU A 104 95.30 1.71 -10.71
N ARG A 105 95.82 1.88 -11.93
CA ARG A 105 96.07 0.76 -12.86
C ARG A 105 97.04 -0.27 -12.27
N GLU A 106 98.09 0.21 -11.62
CA GLU A 106 99.18 -0.60 -11.06
C GLU A 106 98.71 -1.52 -9.94
N ASP A 107 97.63 -1.15 -9.25
CA ASP A 107 97.06 -1.93 -8.16
C ASP A 107 96.27 -3.16 -8.65
N LEU A 108 95.87 -3.20 -9.92
CA LEU A 108 94.99 -4.22 -10.48
C LEU A 108 95.66 -5.11 -11.54
N LEU A 109 96.68 -4.60 -12.24
CA LEU A 109 97.40 -5.39 -13.25
C LEU A 109 98.03 -6.65 -12.62
N GLN A 110 97.97 -7.77 -13.37
CA GLN A 110 98.50 -9.09 -13.00
C GLN A 110 97.84 -9.73 -11.77
N LYS A 111 96.81 -9.12 -11.18
CA LYS A 111 95.97 -9.78 -10.17
C LYS A 111 94.92 -10.66 -10.84
N ARG A 112 94.47 -11.70 -10.13
CA ARG A 112 93.33 -12.51 -10.58
C ARG A 112 92.03 -11.74 -10.44
N ILE A 113 91.07 -11.92 -11.34
CA ILE A 113 89.73 -11.33 -11.20
C ILE A 113 89.11 -11.69 -9.86
N SER A 114 89.26 -12.93 -9.38
CA SER A 114 88.70 -13.39 -8.10
C SER A 114 89.30 -12.70 -6.87
N GLU A 115 90.42 -11.99 -7.02
CA GLU A 115 91.08 -11.24 -5.95
C GLU A 115 90.68 -9.74 -5.97
N LEU A 116 89.81 -9.35 -6.91
CA LEU A 116 89.26 -8.01 -6.98
C LEU A 116 88.22 -7.81 -5.88
N ASN A 117 88.57 -7.04 -4.85
CA ASN A 117 87.63 -6.57 -3.83
C ASN A 117 86.80 -5.37 -4.35
N ILE A 118 86.25 -5.49 -5.57
CA ILE A 118 85.37 -4.48 -6.18
C ILE A 118 84.11 -5.16 -6.71
N PRO A 119 82.91 -4.69 -6.32
CA PRO A 119 81.66 -5.18 -6.88
C PRO A 119 81.56 -4.91 -8.39
N PRO A 120 80.91 -5.78 -9.20
CA PRO A 120 80.38 -7.09 -8.82
C PRO A 120 81.43 -8.21 -8.94
N PHE A 121 82.73 -7.91 -9.07
CA PHE A 121 83.76 -8.92 -9.28
C PHE A 121 84.08 -9.76 -8.05
N ASP A 122 83.68 -9.31 -6.87
CA ASP A 122 83.71 -10.04 -5.59
C ASP A 122 82.42 -10.86 -5.33
N THR A 123 81.48 -10.89 -6.28
CA THR A 123 80.19 -11.58 -6.11
C THR A 123 80.23 -13.02 -6.66
N PRO A 124 79.50 -13.98 -6.04
CA PRO A 124 79.38 -15.36 -6.54
C PRO A 124 78.82 -15.44 -7.98
N GLU A 125 78.00 -14.47 -8.39
CA GLU A 125 77.44 -14.35 -9.73
C GLU A 125 78.53 -14.19 -10.79
N MET A 126 79.63 -13.51 -10.44
CA MET A 126 80.79 -13.34 -11.30
C MET A 126 81.62 -14.61 -11.43
N GLU A 127 81.81 -15.37 -10.34
CA GLU A 127 82.49 -16.67 -10.39
C GLU A 127 81.76 -17.65 -11.32
N SER A 128 80.42 -17.69 -11.24
CA SER A 128 79.59 -18.46 -12.18
C SER A 128 79.78 -17.99 -13.62
N LEU A 129 79.81 -16.67 -13.87
CA LEU A 129 80.01 -16.14 -15.21
C LEU A 129 81.39 -16.53 -15.79
N LEU A 130 82.45 -16.53 -14.98
CA LEU A 130 83.79 -16.96 -15.39
C LEU A 130 83.86 -18.46 -15.74
N LEU A 131 83.11 -19.30 -15.02
CA LEU A 131 83.01 -20.74 -15.32
C LEU A 131 82.26 -21.01 -16.63
N ASP A 132 81.21 -20.24 -16.91
CA ASP A 132 80.39 -20.37 -18.12
C ASP A 132 81.17 -19.97 -19.38
N VAL A 133 82.05 -18.97 -19.29
CA VAL A 133 82.91 -18.50 -20.39
C VAL A 133 83.86 -19.59 -20.92
N GLN A 134 84.30 -20.51 -20.06
CA GLN A 134 85.15 -21.63 -20.46
C GLN A 134 84.41 -22.69 -21.32
N ARG A 135 83.08 -22.62 -21.40
CA ARG A 135 82.22 -23.61 -22.08
C ARG A 135 81.72 -23.19 -23.47
N LEU A 136 82.23 -22.09 -24.05
CA LEU A 136 82.04 -21.66 -25.46
C LEU A 136 80.62 -21.23 -25.89
N GLU A 137 79.85 -20.57 -25.02
CA GLU A 137 78.70 -19.76 -25.44
C GLU A 137 78.90 -18.33 -24.94
N GLU A 138 78.87 -17.34 -25.84
CA GLU A 138 79.04 -15.90 -25.53
C GLU A 138 77.99 -15.43 -24.51
N PRO A 139 78.29 -15.31 -23.20
CA PRO A 139 77.27 -15.00 -22.21
C PRO A 139 77.16 -13.48 -22.11
N THR A 140 76.03 -12.92 -22.57
CA THR A 140 75.61 -11.61 -22.11
C THR A 140 74.87 -11.79 -20.79
N LYS A 141 75.35 -11.18 -19.69
CA LYS A 141 74.73 -11.31 -18.37
C LYS A 141 74.57 -9.96 -17.70
N GLU A 142 73.39 -9.69 -17.16
CA GLU A 142 73.12 -8.48 -16.37
C GLU A 142 73.29 -8.79 -14.89
N ILE A 143 74.07 -7.96 -14.19
CA ILE A 143 74.34 -8.09 -12.76
C ILE A 143 73.97 -6.78 -12.08
N ARG A 144 73.13 -6.88 -11.04
CA ARG A 144 72.79 -5.78 -10.14
C ARG A 144 73.67 -5.86 -8.90
N PHE A 145 74.28 -4.75 -8.51
CA PHE A 145 75.07 -4.65 -7.28
C PHE A 145 74.98 -3.24 -6.69
N ASP A 146 75.28 -3.12 -5.40
CA ASP A 146 75.33 -1.82 -4.71
C ASP A 146 76.78 -1.35 -4.59
N PHE A 147 77.05 -0.13 -5.04
CA PHE A 147 78.39 0.48 -4.96
C PHE A 147 78.27 1.96 -4.60
N LYS A 148 79.10 2.42 -3.66
CA LYS A 148 79.11 3.82 -3.17
C LYS A 148 77.71 4.33 -2.74
N GLY A 149 76.85 3.46 -2.21
CA GLY A 149 75.50 3.81 -1.74
C GLY A 149 74.42 3.92 -2.83
N GLN A 150 74.72 3.52 -4.06
CA GLN A 150 73.78 3.49 -5.18
C GLN A 150 73.76 2.08 -5.82
N ALA A 151 72.58 1.65 -6.26
CA ALA A 151 72.42 0.43 -7.04
C ALA A 151 72.84 0.67 -8.50
N TYR A 152 73.71 -0.20 -9.01
CA TYR A 152 74.15 -0.24 -10.41
C TYR A 152 73.65 -1.50 -11.12
N TYR A 153 73.39 -1.38 -12.41
CA TYR A 153 72.99 -2.47 -13.30
C TYR A 153 73.99 -2.56 -14.45
N PHE A 154 74.88 -3.54 -14.37
CA PHE A 154 75.94 -3.74 -15.37
C PHE A 154 75.61 -4.91 -16.28
N ARG A 155 75.69 -4.69 -17.58
CA ARG A 155 75.61 -5.75 -18.60
C ARG A 155 77.02 -6.13 -19.05
N PHE A 156 77.38 -7.38 -18.78
CA PHE A 156 78.66 -7.97 -19.17
C PHE A 156 78.52 -8.65 -20.53
N LYS A 157 79.45 -8.36 -21.44
CA LYS A 157 79.66 -9.08 -22.70
C LYS A 157 81.11 -9.57 -22.73
N ILE A 158 81.31 -10.84 -23.06
CA ILE A 158 82.62 -11.49 -22.94
C ILE A 158 83.04 -12.00 -24.31
N ILE A 159 84.23 -11.57 -24.76
CA ILE A 159 84.75 -11.85 -26.10
C ILE A 159 86.11 -12.54 -25.98
N PRO A 160 86.30 -13.74 -26.55
CA PRO A 160 87.62 -14.37 -26.59
C PRO A 160 88.58 -13.53 -27.43
N THR A 161 89.75 -13.23 -26.89
CA THR A 161 90.73 -12.29 -27.46
C THR A 161 92.11 -12.93 -27.55
N VAL A 162 92.82 -12.72 -28.67
CA VAL A 162 94.20 -13.20 -28.87
C VAL A 162 95.15 -12.00 -28.76
N PHE A 163 96.15 -12.11 -27.89
CA PHE A 163 97.12 -11.06 -27.58
C PHE A 163 98.19 -10.87 -28.68
N GLU A 164 98.96 -9.78 -28.59
CA GLU A 164 100.04 -9.46 -29.54
C GLU A 164 101.19 -10.48 -29.53
N ASP A 165 101.40 -11.16 -28.41
CA ASP A 165 102.42 -12.20 -28.21
C ASP A 165 101.97 -13.61 -28.66
N GLY A 166 100.71 -13.75 -29.06
CA GLY A 166 100.10 -15.03 -29.45
C GLY A 166 99.42 -15.78 -28.30
N GLY A 167 99.35 -15.22 -27.09
CA GLY A 167 98.56 -15.76 -25.99
C GLY A 167 97.04 -15.58 -26.22
N CYS A 168 96.24 -16.44 -25.60
CA CYS A 168 94.77 -16.33 -25.61
C CYS A 168 94.27 -15.76 -24.28
N GLY A 169 93.13 -15.09 -24.31
CA GLY A 169 92.47 -14.49 -23.15
C GLY A 169 91.03 -14.11 -23.43
N PHE A 170 90.42 -13.32 -22.54
CA PHE A 170 89.04 -12.86 -22.65
C PHE A 170 88.96 -11.34 -22.41
N THR A 171 88.13 -10.66 -23.20
CA THR A 171 87.79 -9.25 -23.00
C THR A 171 86.39 -9.15 -22.44
N PHE A 172 86.25 -8.52 -21.28
CA PHE A 172 85.01 -8.14 -20.64
C PHE A 172 84.67 -6.72 -21.06
N ILE A 173 83.54 -6.58 -21.74
CA ILE A 173 82.91 -5.30 -22.06
C ILE A 173 81.74 -5.14 -21.09
N ILE A 174 81.74 -4.03 -20.36
CA ILE A 174 80.78 -3.77 -19.30
C ILE A 174 80.03 -2.48 -19.62
N GLU A 175 78.74 -2.62 -19.87
CA GLU A 175 77.82 -1.53 -20.20
C GLU A 175 77.00 -1.17 -18.95
N ASP A 176 76.99 0.12 -18.59
CA ASP A 176 76.19 0.64 -17.47
C ASP A 176 74.76 0.98 -17.94
N ASN A 177 73.79 0.12 -17.61
CA ASN A 177 72.37 0.30 -17.92
C ASN A 177 71.55 0.80 -16.73
N THR A 178 72.21 1.36 -15.70
CA THR A 178 71.57 1.80 -14.45
C THR A 178 70.46 2.82 -14.69
N ARG A 179 70.69 3.79 -15.58
CA ARG A 179 69.71 4.87 -15.85
C ARG A 179 68.39 4.35 -16.40
N GLU A 180 68.45 3.43 -17.36
CA GLU A 180 67.26 2.87 -18.00
C GLU A 180 66.45 2.05 -17.00
N LYS A 181 67.13 1.18 -16.24
CA LYS A 181 66.48 0.32 -15.23
C LYS A 181 65.84 1.11 -14.09
N LEU A 182 66.49 2.19 -13.63
CA LEU A 182 65.91 3.05 -12.61
C LEU A 182 64.68 3.82 -13.10
N ILE A 183 64.59 4.18 -14.38
CA ILE A 183 63.41 4.84 -14.95
C ILE A 183 62.26 3.84 -15.09
N GLU A 184 62.51 2.65 -15.63
CA GLU A 184 61.51 1.58 -15.74
C GLU A 184 60.92 1.22 -14.36
N GLU A 185 61.78 1.01 -13.37
CA GLU A 185 61.34 0.64 -12.02
C GLU A 185 60.59 1.79 -11.34
N ARG A 186 61.04 3.04 -11.51
CA ARG A 186 60.33 4.21 -10.96
C ARG A 186 58.95 4.36 -11.60
N LEU A 187 58.83 4.13 -12.91
CA LEU A 187 57.56 4.18 -13.61
C LEU A 187 56.60 3.10 -13.08
N ARG A 188 57.08 1.85 -12.98
CA ARG A 188 56.32 0.72 -12.43
C ARG A 188 55.85 0.97 -11.01
N ILE A 189 56.74 1.39 -10.11
CA ILE A 189 56.40 1.72 -8.72
C ILE A 189 55.38 2.87 -8.67
N ASN A 190 55.52 3.88 -9.52
CA ASN A 190 54.59 5.00 -9.54
C ASN A 190 53.19 4.58 -10.04
N GLU A 191 53.12 3.74 -11.07
CA GLU A 191 51.85 3.17 -11.56
C GLU A 191 51.16 2.31 -10.50
N GLU A 192 51.91 1.41 -9.85
CA GLU A 192 51.42 0.59 -8.74
C GLU A 192 50.94 1.47 -7.58
N ARG A 193 51.68 2.53 -7.24
CA ARG A 193 51.31 3.48 -6.18
C ARG A 193 50.04 4.25 -6.52
N ILE A 194 49.89 4.76 -7.73
CA ILE A 194 48.67 5.45 -8.18
C ILE A 194 47.48 4.50 -8.13
N ARG A 195 47.64 3.26 -8.63
CA ARG A 195 46.58 2.24 -8.60
C ARG A 195 46.18 1.90 -7.15
N ALA A 196 47.13 1.78 -6.24
CA ALA A 196 46.86 1.54 -4.82
C ALA A 196 46.08 2.69 -4.18
N ILE A 197 46.49 3.95 -4.42
CA ILE A 197 45.79 5.13 -3.87
C ILE A 197 44.33 5.14 -4.31
N VAL A 198 44.05 4.97 -5.61
CA VAL A 198 42.69 4.97 -6.17
C VAL A 198 41.85 3.82 -5.63
N ASN A 199 42.45 2.63 -5.45
CA ASN A 199 41.75 1.46 -4.94
C ASN A 199 41.52 1.46 -3.43
N THR A 200 42.29 2.24 -2.67
CA THR A 200 42.07 2.43 -1.22
C THR A 200 41.03 3.49 -0.88
N GLN A 201 40.57 4.28 -1.86
CA GLN A 201 39.51 5.26 -1.61
C GLN A 201 38.18 4.57 -1.31
N THR A 202 37.43 5.15 -0.38
CA THR A 202 36.09 4.70 0.01
C THR A 202 35.00 5.11 -0.98
N GLU A 203 35.26 6.16 -1.77
CA GLU A 203 34.33 6.64 -2.80
C GLU A 203 34.47 5.82 -4.08
N MET A 204 33.36 5.69 -4.80
CA MET A 204 33.32 4.98 -6.07
C MET A 204 33.92 5.88 -7.14
N ILE A 205 34.98 5.44 -7.78
CA ILE A 205 35.56 6.16 -8.92
C ILE A 205 35.30 5.33 -10.15
N ASN A 206 34.71 5.93 -11.17
CA ASN A 206 34.63 5.36 -12.50
C ASN A 206 35.10 6.37 -13.55
N ARG A 207 35.56 5.84 -14.67
CA ARG A 207 35.76 6.62 -15.89
C ARG A 207 34.94 5.98 -17.00
N PHE A 208 34.44 6.81 -17.90
CA PHE A 208 33.61 6.34 -19.01
C PHE A 208 33.79 7.25 -20.23
N ARG A 209 33.67 6.63 -21.41
CA ARG A 209 33.84 7.30 -22.70
C ARG A 209 32.65 8.22 -23.02
N PRO A 210 32.74 9.04 -24.07
CA PRO A 210 31.64 9.91 -24.51
C PRO A 210 30.34 9.16 -24.86
N ASP A 211 30.45 7.89 -25.25
CA ASP A 211 29.32 6.98 -25.49
C ASP A 211 28.72 6.38 -24.19
N LEU A 212 29.25 6.79 -23.03
CA LEU A 212 28.90 6.33 -21.68
C LEU A 212 29.31 4.88 -21.39
N SER A 213 30.21 4.29 -22.19
CA SER A 213 30.83 2.99 -21.88
C SER A 213 31.88 3.13 -20.77
N ILE A 214 31.79 2.30 -19.73
CA ILE A 214 32.70 2.35 -18.58
C ILE A 214 34.09 1.86 -19.00
N SER A 215 35.10 2.73 -18.89
CA SER A 215 36.51 2.44 -19.21
C SER A 215 37.32 2.01 -17.99
N PHE A 216 36.90 2.42 -16.79
CA PHE A 216 37.59 2.12 -15.54
C PHE A 216 36.61 2.16 -14.35
N ILE A 217 36.84 1.33 -13.35
CA ILE A 217 36.17 1.41 -12.04
C ILE A 217 37.13 0.99 -10.94
N ASN A 218 37.14 1.71 -9.82
CA ASN A 218 37.98 1.34 -8.68
C ASN A 218 37.34 0.21 -7.84
N SER A 219 38.12 -0.32 -6.88
CA SER A 219 37.67 -1.43 -6.03
C SER A 219 36.40 -1.11 -5.22
N ALA A 220 36.20 0.14 -4.79
CA ALA A 220 35.01 0.56 -4.06
C ALA A 220 33.76 0.55 -4.95
N GLY A 221 33.87 1.02 -6.21
CA GLY A 221 32.82 0.96 -7.21
C GLY A 221 32.40 -0.48 -7.53
N ALA A 222 33.37 -1.37 -7.80
CA ALA A 222 33.08 -2.77 -8.10
C ALA A 222 32.36 -3.48 -6.93
N LYS A 223 32.84 -3.27 -5.70
CA LYS A 223 32.20 -3.81 -4.47
C LYS A 223 30.78 -3.28 -4.28
N PHE A 224 30.56 -1.98 -4.50
CA PHE A 224 29.23 -1.38 -4.42
C PHE A 224 28.27 -1.99 -5.45
N MET A 225 28.74 -2.15 -6.69
CA MET A 225 27.98 -2.74 -7.79
C MET A 225 27.74 -4.25 -7.62
N GLN A 226 28.43 -4.90 -6.67
CA GLN A 226 28.40 -6.35 -6.44
C GLN A 226 28.71 -7.15 -7.71
N LEU A 227 29.60 -6.61 -8.55
CA LEU A 227 30.03 -7.21 -9.80
C LEU A 227 31.55 -7.18 -9.87
N GLU A 228 32.11 -8.22 -10.49
CA GLU A 228 33.52 -8.23 -10.87
C GLU A 228 33.79 -7.13 -11.91
N GLU A 229 34.97 -6.52 -11.84
CA GLU A 229 35.38 -5.40 -12.70
C GLU A 229 35.17 -5.72 -14.19
N ASP A 230 35.59 -6.91 -14.63
CA ASP A 230 35.48 -7.40 -16.01
C ASP A 230 34.04 -7.43 -16.55
N LEU A 231 33.04 -7.58 -15.67
CA LEU A 231 31.63 -7.57 -16.06
C LEU A 231 31.07 -6.15 -16.19
N ILE A 232 31.72 -5.16 -15.57
CA ILE A 232 31.31 -3.75 -15.58
C ILE A 232 31.96 -3.00 -16.74
N LEU A 233 33.24 -3.29 -17.01
CA LEU A 233 34.01 -2.63 -18.06
C LEU A 233 33.36 -2.84 -19.44
N GLY A 234 33.29 -1.77 -20.23
CA GLY A 234 32.70 -1.74 -21.57
C GLY A 234 31.17 -1.66 -21.60
N ARG A 235 30.47 -1.88 -20.48
CA ARG A 235 29.01 -1.69 -20.42
C ARG A 235 28.64 -0.21 -20.35
N ASN A 236 27.41 0.10 -20.78
CA ASN A 236 26.90 1.46 -20.69
C ASN A 236 26.49 1.78 -19.25
N LEU A 237 26.89 2.95 -18.73
CA LEU A 237 26.53 3.32 -17.35
C LEU A 237 25.02 3.38 -17.13
N LEU A 238 24.24 3.74 -18.16
CA LEU A 238 22.78 3.88 -18.06
C LEU A 238 22.07 2.54 -17.81
N ASP A 239 22.71 1.41 -18.11
CA ASP A 239 22.17 0.08 -17.83
C ASP A 239 21.99 -0.15 -16.33
N PHE A 240 22.88 0.46 -15.53
CA PHE A 240 22.86 0.41 -14.06
C PHE A 240 21.97 1.49 -13.44
N VAL A 241 21.45 2.44 -14.22
CA VAL A 241 20.57 3.51 -13.74
C VAL A 241 19.10 3.07 -13.86
N VAL A 242 18.30 3.39 -12.84
CA VAL A 242 16.84 3.14 -12.87
C VAL A 242 16.21 3.79 -14.10
N PRO A 243 15.34 3.12 -14.87
CA PRO A 243 14.78 3.63 -16.12
C PRO A 243 14.24 5.07 -16.07
N LYS A 244 13.56 5.44 -14.96
CA LYS A 244 13.00 6.78 -14.74
C LYS A 244 14.07 7.88 -14.63
N ASP A 245 15.29 7.54 -14.24
CA ASP A 245 16.38 8.51 -14.02
C ASP A 245 17.32 8.61 -15.24
N ARG A 246 17.25 7.68 -16.20
CA ARG A 246 18.19 7.57 -17.34
C ARG A 246 18.23 8.82 -18.21
N GLU A 247 17.07 9.37 -18.57
CA GLU A 247 16.98 10.57 -19.41
C GLU A 247 17.61 11.80 -18.74
N ARG A 248 17.39 11.93 -17.43
CA ARG A 248 17.96 13.02 -16.61
C ARG A 248 19.47 12.91 -16.52
N VAL A 249 19.99 11.70 -16.27
CA VAL A 249 21.45 11.44 -16.24
C VAL A 249 22.06 11.74 -17.60
N PHE A 250 21.47 11.23 -18.69
CA PHE A 250 21.96 11.46 -20.05
C PHE A 250 21.99 12.95 -20.43
N THR A 251 20.94 13.69 -20.10
CA THR A 251 20.86 15.13 -20.35
C THR A 251 21.92 15.91 -19.58
N LEU A 252 22.16 15.55 -18.32
CA LEU A 252 23.21 16.16 -17.50
C LEU A 252 24.59 15.94 -18.14
N MET A 253 24.88 14.70 -18.58
CA MET A 253 26.18 14.38 -19.20
C MET A 253 26.40 15.22 -20.47
N LYS A 254 25.37 15.35 -21.32
CA LYS A 254 25.43 16.17 -22.54
C LYS A 254 25.56 17.68 -22.29
N SER A 255 25.19 18.17 -21.11
CA SER A 255 25.25 19.59 -20.79
C SER A 255 26.66 20.08 -20.42
N MET A 256 27.58 19.17 -20.10
CA MET A 256 28.96 19.51 -19.73
C MET A 256 29.76 20.03 -20.94
N ASN A 257 30.58 21.06 -20.70
CA ASN A 257 31.44 21.68 -21.71
C ASN A 257 32.65 22.35 -21.03
N LYS A 258 33.56 22.99 -21.79
CA LYS A 258 34.77 23.63 -21.23
C LYS A 258 34.48 24.72 -20.17
N GLU A 259 33.34 25.41 -20.24
CA GLU A 259 32.94 26.43 -19.26
C GLU A 259 32.29 25.81 -18.01
N HIS A 260 31.63 24.66 -18.18
CA HIS A 260 30.97 23.90 -17.13
C HIS A 260 31.40 22.43 -17.15
N PRO A 261 32.66 22.13 -16.79
CA PRO A 261 33.23 20.78 -16.92
C PRO A 261 32.82 19.85 -15.77
N VAL A 262 32.17 20.37 -14.72
CA VAL A 262 31.78 19.61 -13.53
C VAL A 262 30.28 19.73 -13.30
N GLN A 263 29.60 18.60 -13.12
CA GLN A 263 28.17 18.51 -12.81
C GLN A 263 27.91 17.45 -11.74
N SER A 264 26.98 17.74 -10.83
CA SER A 264 26.58 16.81 -9.77
C SER A 264 25.13 16.34 -9.96
N ILE A 265 24.85 15.08 -9.65
CA ILE A 265 23.51 14.49 -9.74
C ILE A 265 23.30 13.40 -8.69
N GLU A 266 22.11 13.40 -8.09
CA GLU A 266 21.63 12.26 -7.32
C GLU A 266 20.73 11.39 -8.20
N ASN A 267 21.09 10.12 -8.38
CA ASN A 267 20.25 9.18 -9.10
C ASN A 267 20.25 7.80 -8.44
N ARG A 268 19.25 7.01 -8.83
CA ARG A 268 19.09 5.65 -8.34
C ARG A 268 19.84 4.68 -9.24
N VAL A 269 20.61 3.80 -8.60
CA VAL A 269 21.36 2.72 -9.22
C VAL A 269 20.69 1.39 -8.87
N ILE A 270 20.57 0.51 -9.86
CA ILE A 270 20.04 -0.85 -9.72
C ILE A 270 21.22 -1.82 -9.60
N LEU A 271 21.24 -2.59 -8.53
CA LEU A 271 22.20 -3.66 -8.30
C LEU A 271 21.73 -4.98 -8.95
N PRO A 272 22.64 -5.96 -9.17
CA PRO A 272 22.29 -7.24 -9.81
C PRO A 272 21.21 -8.05 -9.08
N ASP A 273 21.10 -7.90 -7.77
CA ASP A 273 20.08 -8.53 -6.92
C ASP A 273 18.71 -7.81 -6.97
N GLY A 274 18.60 -6.73 -7.76
CA GLY A 274 17.41 -5.91 -7.89
C GLY A 274 17.28 -4.80 -6.83
N GLN A 275 18.21 -4.70 -5.88
CA GLN A 275 18.18 -3.60 -4.91
C GLN A 275 18.41 -2.24 -5.58
N ILE A 276 17.68 -1.23 -5.11
CA ILE A 276 17.85 0.16 -5.54
C ILE A 276 18.62 0.93 -4.48
N ARG A 277 19.71 1.59 -4.90
CA ARG A 277 20.56 2.44 -4.05
C ARG A 277 20.56 3.88 -4.57
N TRP A 278 20.61 4.83 -3.65
CA TRP A 278 20.80 6.24 -3.97
C TRP A 278 22.29 6.58 -3.99
N VAL A 279 22.75 7.12 -5.10
CA VAL A 279 24.13 7.55 -5.26
C VAL A 279 24.16 9.01 -5.67
N GLU A 280 24.96 9.79 -4.95
CA GLU A 280 25.36 11.14 -5.35
C GLU A 280 26.62 11.04 -6.20
N TRP A 281 26.55 11.51 -7.45
CA TRP A 281 27.65 11.51 -8.40
C TRP A 281 28.13 12.93 -8.65
N THR A 282 29.43 13.14 -8.55
CA THR A 282 30.12 14.32 -9.10
C THR A 282 30.89 13.88 -10.34
N ASN A 283 30.53 14.44 -11.50
CA ASN A 283 31.08 14.05 -12.80
C ASN A 283 31.92 15.19 -13.36
N HIS A 284 33.13 14.84 -13.81
CA HIS A 284 34.09 15.75 -14.43
C HIS A 284 34.33 15.32 -15.87
N ALA A 285 34.09 16.21 -16.83
CA ALA A 285 34.43 16.00 -18.23
C ALA A 285 35.91 16.35 -18.48
N VAL A 286 36.61 15.48 -19.19
CA VAL A 286 37.98 15.65 -19.66
C VAL A 286 37.95 15.92 -21.16
N PHE A 287 38.66 16.95 -21.60
CA PHE A 287 38.64 17.43 -22.97
C PHE A 287 40.00 17.26 -23.64
N ASP A 288 40.01 17.15 -24.96
CA ASP A 288 41.21 17.29 -25.77
C ASP A 288 41.56 18.77 -26.06
N GLU A 289 42.64 18.95 -26.83
CA GLU A 289 43.11 20.26 -27.28
C GLU A 289 42.06 20.98 -28.15
N GLU A 290 41.25 20.24 -28.92
CA GLU A 290 40.28 20.77 -29.89
C GLU A 290 38.98 21.24 -29.22
N GLY A 291 38.62 20.72 -28.04
CA GLY A 291 37.36 21.06 -27.39
C GLY A 291 36.44 19.89 -27.09
N ASP A 292 36.76 18.72 -27.63
CA ASP A 292 35.88 17.57 -27.57
C ASP A 292 36.13 16.77 -26.29
N ILE A 293 35.04 16.20 -25.77
CA ILE A 293 35.12 15.36 -24.57
C ILE A 293 35.77 14.05 -24.95
N ILE A 294 36.89 13.73 -24.33
CA ILE A 294 37.57 12.44 -24.51
C ILE A 294 37.11 11.40 -23.49
N GLU A 295 36.67 11.87 -22.31
CA GLU A 295 36.27 10.99 -21.22
C GLU A 295 35.54 11.76 -20.12
N TYR A 296 34.78 11.04 -19.32
CA TYR A 296 34.24 11.51 -18.05
C TYR A 296 34.85 10.76 -16.89
N GLN A 297 35.00 11.43 -15.76
CA GLN A 297 35.36 10.86 -14.47
C GLN A 297 34.21 11.09 -13.49
N GLY A 298 33.61 10.01 -13.01
CA GLY A 298 32.56 10.05 -12.00
C GLY A 298 33.11 9.65 -10.63
N VAL A 299 32.82 10.47 -9.61
CA VAL A 299 33.02 10.14 -8.20
C VAL A 299 31.66 9.98 -7.54
N GLY A 300 31.38 8.80 -6.99
CA GLY A 300 30.10 8.40 -6.45
C GLY A 300 30.15 8.11 -4.96
N ARG A 301 29.16 8.65 -4.23
CA ARG A 301 28.95 8.39 -2.80
C ARG A 301 27.58 7.77 -2.56
N ASP A 302 27.53 6.62 -1.87
CA ASP A 302 26.26 6.01 -1.46
C ASP A 302 25.61 6.87 -0.35
N ILE A 303 24.46 7.44 -0.65
CA ILE A 303 23.65 8.26 0.28
C ILE A 303 22.36 7.54 0.72
N THR A 304 22.22 6.25 0.41
CA THR A 304 21.01 5.46 0.71
C THR A 304 20.65 5.49 2.18
N ARG A 305 21.64 5.27 3.07
CA ARG A 305 21.41 5.27 4.53
C ARG A 305 20.93 6.63 5.03
N GLN A 306 21.50 7.71 4.49
CA GLN A 306 21.13 9.07 4.86
C GLN A 306 19.71 9.42 4.40
N LYS A 307 19.35 9.07 3.15
CA LYS A 307 18.00 9.28 2.62
C LYS A 307 16.96 8.49 3.41
N LYS A 308 17.22 7.20 3.68
CA LYS A 308 16.34 6.36 4.52
C LYS A 308 16.18 6.90 5.93
N ALA A 309 17.27 7.29 6.59
CA ALA A 309 17.18 7.87 7.95
C ALA A 309 16.36 9.17 7.97
N LYS A 310 16.52 10.04 6.96
CA LYS A 310 15.74 11.27 6.84
C LYS A 310 14.26 10.99 6.58
N GLU A 311 13.96 10.00 5.74
CA GLU A 311 12.60 9.57 5.44
C GLU A 311 11.94 8.92 6.66
N ASP A 312 12.63 8.04 7.36
CA ASP A 312 12.14 7.41 8.59
C ASP A 312 11.83 8.44 9.68
N LEU A 313 12.70 9.45 9.86
CA LEU A 313 12.44 10.58 10.76
C LEU A 313 11.21 11.37 10.30
N LEU A 314 11.11 11.72 9.02
CA LEU A 314 9.96 12.44 8.49
C LEU A 314 8.65 11.67 8.66
N ILE A 315 8.66 10.35 8.44
CA ILE A 315 7.50 9.48 8.64
C ILE A 315 7.10 9.46 10.11
N ARG A 316 8.07 9.33 11.03
CA ARG A 316 7.81 9.37 12.48
C ARG A 316 7.24 10.73 12.91
N ASP A 317 7.86 11.83 12.48
CA ASP A 317 7.41 13.18 12.79
C ASP A 317 5.98 13.43 12.27
N LYS A 318 5.70 13.02 11.02
CA LYS A 318 4.35 13.11 10.45
C LYS A 318 3.36 12.20 11.17
N ALA A 319 3.74 10.98 11.53
CA ALA A 319 2.85 10.06 12.23
C ALA A 319 2.40 10.60 13.60
N ILE A 320 3.28 11.30 14.31
CA ILE A 320 2.94 11.96 15.58
C ILE A 320 2.09 13.22 15.31
N ALA A 321 2.47 14.04 14.33
CA ALA A 321 1.77 15.29 14.00
C ALA A 321 0.33 15.07 13.48
N ASP A 322 0.14 14.08 12.61
CA ASP A 322 -1.13 13.74 11.96
C ASP A 322 -1.94 12.66 12.73
N SER A 323 -1.48 12.25 13.92
CA SER A 323 -2.23 11.32 14.76
C SER A 323 -3.62 11.89 15.10
N PRO A 324 -4.70 11.09 15.01
CA PRO A 324 -6.04 11.52 15.41
C PRO A 324 -6.18 11.72 16.92
N ASN A 325 -5.33 11.05 17.72
CA ASN A 325 -5.24 11.31 19.15
C ASN A 325 -4.42 12.56 19.42
N GLY A 326 -4.86 13.38 20.38
CA GLY A 326 -4.08 14.49 20.89
C GLY A 326 -2.83 13.98 21.61
N ILE A 327 -1.66 14.38 21.15
CA ILE A 327 -0.38 14.03 21.75
C ILE A 327 0.20 15.29 22.36
N VAL A 328 0.63 15.17 23.62
CA VAL A 328 1.39 16.20 24.33
C VAL A 328 2.62 15.56 24.96
N ILE A 329 3.76 16.23 24.81
CA ILE A 329 5.03 15.84 25.42
C ILE A 329 5.51 17.04 26.25
N GLY A 330 5.85 16.77 27.50
CA GLY A 330 6.44 17.74 28.40
C GLY A 330 7.74 17.26 29.00
N ASP A 331 8.48 18.18 29.58
CA ASP A 331 9.63 17.85 30.42
C ASP A 331 9.21 17.12 31.70
N LEU A 332 10.18 16.78 32.55
CA LEU A 332 9.92 16.08 33.81
C LEU A 332 9.14 16.93 34.81
N ASP A 333 9.08 18.24 34.64
CA ASP A 333 8.29 19.16 35.47
C ASP A 333 6.88 19.41 34.91
N GLY A 334 6.56 18.84 33.75
CA GLY A 334 5.26 18.94 33.10
C GLY A 334 5.11 20.22 32.27
N ILE A 335 6.21 20.90 31.95
CA ILE A 335 6.23 22.02 30.99
C ILE A 335 6.12 21.44 29.59
N VAL A 336 5.15 21.92 28.83
CA VAL A 336 4.86 21.40 27.49
C VAL A 336 5.97 21.80 26.51
N THR A 337 6.57 20.79 25.88
CA THR A 337 7.64 20.95 24.87
C THR A 337 7.16 20.65 23.45
N TYR A 338 6.08 19.88 23.32
CA TYR A 338 5.48 19.53 22.04
C TYR A 338 4.00 19.20 22.18
N VAL A 339 3.21 19.63 21.21
CA VAL A 339 1.80 19.25 21.03
C VAL A 339 1.54 18.96 19.56
N ASN A 340 0.69 17.99 19.26
CA ASN A 340 0.22 17.79 17.89
C ASN A 340 -1.06 18.58 17.60
N ARG A 341 -1.46 18.61 16.32
CA ARG A 341 -2.66 19.34 15.88
C ARG A 341 -3.94 18.84 16.54
N ALA A 342 -4.07 17.54 16.76
CA ALA A 342 -5.23 16.96 17.40
C ALA A 342 -5.40 17.44 18.85
N PHE A 343 -4.30 17.63 19.60
CA PHE A 343 -4.35 18.20 20.95
C PHE A 343 -4.95 19.61 20.94
N LEU A 344 -4.46 20.46 20.03
CA LEU A 344 -4.97 21.83 19.88
C LEU A 344 -6.47 21.84 19.55
N GLN A 345 -6.91 20.97 18.64
CA GLN A 345 -8.32 20.85 18.25
C GLN A 345 -9.20 20.34 19.39
N ILE A 346 -8.77 19.30 20.11
CA ILE A 346 -9.52 18.71 21.22
C ILE A 346 -9.76 19.74 22.32
N PHE A 347 -8.70 20.45 22.74
CA PHE A 347 -8.80 21.42 23.84
C PHE A 347 -9.18 22.84 23.39
N GLY A 348 -9.22 23.10 22.08
CA GLY A 348 -9.64 24.36 21.49
C GLY A 348 -8.59 25.47 21.61
N PHE A 349 -7.31 25.16 21.38
CA PHE A 349 -6.24 26.12 21.22
C PHE A 349 -6.05 26.47 19.74
N ASP A 350 -5.78 27.73 19.45
CA ASP A 350 -5.66 28.22 18.07
C ASP A 350 -4.24 28.01 17.51
N ASP A 351 -3.23 28.07 18.38
CA ASP A 351 -1.82 27.94 18.03
C ASP A 351 -1.04 27.17 19.10
N GLU A 352 0.03 26.47 18.70
CA GLU A 352 0.89 25.73 19.63
C GLU A 352 1.65 26.64 20.61
N SER A 353 1.97 27.87 20.21
CA SER A 353 2.69 28.84 21.07
C SER A 353 1.90 29.27 22.31
N GLU A 354 0.57 29.09 22.34
CA GLU A 354 -0.23 29.32 23.54
C GLU A 354 -0.04 28.23 24.61
N VAL A 355 0.53 27.09 24.22
CA VAL A 355 0.65 25.89 25.03
C VAL A 355 2.11 25.57 25.35
N LEU A 356 3.01 25.78 24.39
CA LEU A 356 4.45 25.55 24.54
C LEU A 356 5.02 26.39 25.68
N ASP A 357 6.02 25.82 26.38
CA ASP A 357 6.72 26.43 27.51
C ASP A 357 5.84 26.78 28.72
N HIS A 358 4.60 26.27 28.75
CA HIS A 358 3.69 26.40 29.88
C HIS A 358 3.47 25.06 30.59
N PRO A 359 3.30 25.04 31.93
CA PRO A 359 2.92 23.84 32.65
C PRO A 359 1.54 23.36 32.19
N ILE A 360 1.41 22.08 31.85
CA ILE A 360 0.17 21.49 31.30
C ILE A 360 -1.06 21.74 32.21
N HIS A 361 -0.86 21.79 33.53
CA HIS A 361 -1.91 21.99 34.52
C HIS A 361 -2.24 23.46 34.81
N GLU A 362 -1.50 24.41 34.23
CA GLU A 362 -1.73 25.86 34.39
C GLU A 362 -2.33 26.53 33.14
N LEU A 363 -2.61 25.75 32.09
CA LEU A 363 -3.18 26.27 30.86
C LEU A 363 -4.55 26.92 31.12
N SER A 364 -4.64 28.19 30.75
CA SER A 364 -5.76 29.10 31.10
C SER A 364 -7.12 28.65 30.55
N ARG A 365 -7.13 27.98 29.38
CA ARG A 365 -8.33 27.47 28.71
C ARG A 365 -8.90 26.19 29.35
N LEU A 366 -8.18 25.53 30.27
CA LEU A 366 -8.66 24.33 30.97
C LEU A 366 -9.49 24.69 32.20
N LYS A 367 -10.57 23.95 32.47
CA LYS A 367 -11.35 24.08 33.71
C LYS A 367 -10.55 23.56 34.92
N GLU A 368 -10.89 24.06 36.10
CA GLU A 368 -10.24 23.73 37.38
C GLU A 368 -10.19 22.22 37.65
N ALA A 369 -11.30 21.50 37.42
CA ALA A 369 -11.35 20.04 37.53
C ALA A 369 -10.38 19.30 36.59
N THR A 370 -10.12 19.83 35.39
CA THR A 370 -9.17 19.25 34.44
C THR A 370 -7.72 19.55 34.86
N ARG A 371 -7.47 20.76 35.40
CA ARG A 371 -6.15 21.13 35.94
C ARG A 371 -5.75 20.28 37.14
N ASP A 372 -6.68 20.05 38.07
CA ASP A 372 -6.44 19.23 39.26
C ASP A 372 -6.09 17.78 38.87
N ARG A 373 -6.81 17.21 37.90
CA ARG A 373 -6.48 15.88 37.36
C ARG A 373 -5.14 15.84 36.65
N MET A 374 -4.80 16.83 35.84
CA MET A 374 -3.49 16.90 35.20
C MET A 374 -2.36 17.00 36.23
N ARG A 375 -2.58 17.71 37.34
CA ARG A 375 -1.64 17.77 38.46
C ARG A 375 -1.48 16.40 39.15
N GLU A 376 -2.58 15.69 39.39
CA GLU A 376 -2.54 14.34 39.96
C GLU A 376 -1.80 13.36 39.02
N ALA A 377 -2.10 13.44 37.72
CA ALA A 377 -1.42 12.64 36.69
C ALA A 377 0.09 12.90 36.66
N LEU A 378 0.53 14.16 36.71
CA LEU A 378 1.95 14.51 36.81
C LEU A 378 2.62 13.89 38.05
N GLY A 379 1.92 13.86 39.19
CA GLY A 379 2.40 13.20 40.41
C GLY A 379 2.65 11.71 40.21
N ILE A 380 1.66 11.00 39.66
CA ILE A 380 1.76 9.55 39.39
C ILE A 380 2.90 9.23 38.41
N LEU A 381 3.07 10.07 37.38
CA LEU A 381 4.13 9.89 36.38
C LEU A 381 5.52 10.12 36.97
N LYS A 382 5.68 11.13 37.83
CA LYS A 382 6.96 11.42 38.52
C LYS A 382 7.41 10.25 39.41
N ASP A 383 6.49 9.51 40.00
CA ASP A 383 6.76 8.30 40.78
C ASP A 383 7.05 7.06 39.90
N GLY A 384 7.11 7.23 38.57
CA GLY A 384 7.40 6.18 37.59
C GLY A 384 6.19 5.35 37.17
N GLY A 385 4.97 5.78 37.54
CA GLY A 385 3.73 5.14 37.16
C GLY A 385 3.33 5.35 35.69
N THR A 386 2.34 4.58 35.25
CA THR A 386 1.59 4.81 34.00
C THR A 386 0.15 5.09 34.40
N LEU A 387 -0.47 6.09 33.77
CA LEU A 387 -1.86 6.44 34.01
C LEU A 387 -2.67 6.15 32.75
N VAL A 388 -3.76 5.40 32.89
CA VAL A 388 -4.80 5.29 31.87
C VAL A 388 -6.13 5.53 32.55
N GLU A 389 -6.76 6.65 32.25
CA GLU A 389 -8.03 7.04 32.86
C GLU A 389 -9.01 7.52 31.79
N MET A 390 -10.28 7.13 31.94
CA MET A 390 -11.39 7.69 31.18
C MET A 390 -12.06 8.74 32.04
N HIS A 391 -12.21 9.94 31.49
CA HIS A 391 -12.96 10.96 32.18
C HIS A 391 -13.63 11.96 31.23
N ARG A 392 -14.71 12.55 31.72
CA ARG A 392 -15.38 13.65 31.05
C ARG A 392 -14.62 14.95 31.31
N SER A 393 -14.19 15.62 30.24
CA SER A 393 -13.49 16.90 30.29
C SER A 393 -14.31 17.96 29.59
N SER A 394 -14.20 19.19 30.07
CA SER A 394 -14.83 20.35 29.42
C SER A 394 -13.77 21.17 28.71
N MET A 395 -14.05 21.45 27.43
CA MET A 395 -13.14 22.16 26.55
C MET A 395 -13.30 23.69 26.66
N ALA A 396 -12.35 24.42 26.07
CA ALA A 396 -12.34 25.90 26.06
C ALA A 396 -13.65 26.50 25.51
N ALA A 397 -14.30 25.81 24.55
CA ALA A 397 -15.55 26.24 23.93
C ALA A 397 -16.83 25.90 24.75
N GLY A 398 -16.69 25.32 25.95
CA GLY A 398 -17.82 24.93 26.81
C GLY A 398 -18.47 23.59 26.45
N GLU A 399 -18.03 22.92 25.38
CA GLU A 399 -18.46 21.56 25.04
C GLU A 399 -17.86 20.54 26.02
N GLU A 400 -18.66 19.54 26.43
CA GLU A 400 -18.18 18.38 27.19
C GLU A 400 -17.86 17.23 26.25
N ARG A 401 -16.66 16.68 26.39
CA ARG A 401 -16.20 15.50 25.65
C ARG A 401 -15.73 14.40 26.59
N ASP A 402 -15.98 13.17 26.19
CA ASP A 402 -15.55 11.97 26.88
C ASP A 402 -14.16 11.58 26.35
N LEU A 403 -13.14 11.71 27.20
CA LEU A 403 -11.74 11.53 26.82
C LEU A 403 -11.15 10.32 27.53
N ILE A 404 -10.31 9.57 26.82
CA ILE A 404 -9.37 8.62 27.42
C ILE A 404 -7.99 9.26 27.39
N VAL A 405 -7.38 9.44 28.57
CA VAL A 405 -6.03 9.96 28.72
C VAL A 405 -5.11 8.82 29.12
N SER A 406 -4.10 8.57 28.29
CA SER A 406 -3.02 7.62 28.56
C SER A 406 -1.72 8.37 28.69
N ALA A 407 -1.14 8.40 29.88
CA ALA A 407 0.10 9.11 30.16
C ALA A 407 1.19 8.15 30.68
N SER A 408 2.42 8.35 30.21
CA SER A 408 3.58 7.55 30.55
C SER A 408 4.87 8.36 30.56
N MET A 409 5.86 7.89 31.30
CA MET A 409 7.21 8.46 31.31
C MET A 409 8.09 7.76 30.28
N ILE A 410 8.63 8.54 29.34
CA ILE A 410 9.61 8.07 28.36
C ILE A 410 10.98 8.06 29.01
N ARG A 411 11.75 6.99 28.78
CA ARG A 411 13.11 6.80 29.32
C ARG A 411 14.13 6.66 28.20
N ASP A 412 15.38 7.02 28.48
CA ASP A 412 16.50 6.77 27.57
C ASP A 412 16.91 5.29 27.54
N GLU A 413 17.89 4.93 26.70
CA GLU A 413 18.43 3.56 26.59
C GLU A 413 19.04 3.03 27.90
N HIS A 414 19.31 3.91 28.86
CA HIS A 414 19.95 3.61 30.15
C HIS A 414 18.93 3.58 31.31
N GLY A 415 17.63 3.79 31.01
CA GLY A 415 16.53 3.79 31.97
C GLY A 415 16.27 5.12 32.68
N ASN A 416 17.02 6.19 32.36
CA ASN A 416 16.81 7.50 32.95
C ASN A 416 15.57 8.17 32.36
N PRO A 417 14.80 8.91 33.18
CA PRO A 417 13.61 9.61 32.70
C PRO A 417 14.00 10.74 31.73
N LEU A 418 13.43 10.71 30.52
CA LEU A 418 13.71 11.68 29.45
C LEU A 418 12.62 12.76 29.38
N CYS A 419 11.36 12.35 29.31
CA CYS A 419 10.21 13.25 29.21
C CYS A 419 8.90 12.54 29.60
N LEU A 420 7.84 13.33 29.77
CA LEU A 420 6.49 12.84 30.01
C LEU A 420 5.68 12.93 28.73
N MET A 421 4.97 11.87 28.35
CA MET A 421 4.10 11.84 27.18
C MET A 421 2.69 11.47 27.60
N ALA A 422 1.70 12.20 27.09
CA ALA A 422 0.30 11.82 27.18
C ALA A 422 -0.35 11.77 25.79
N SER A 423 -1.20 10.75 25.60
CA SER A 423 -2.10 10.61 24.47
C SER A 423 -3.53 10.74 24.96
N ILE A 424 -4.30 11.59 24.29
CA ILE A 424 -5.69 11.92 24.59
C ILE A 424 -6.52 11.49 23.39
N SER A 425 -7.41 10.53 23.59
CA SER A 425 -8.34 10.06 22.57
C SER A 425 -9.74 10.57 22.90
N ASP A 426 -10.39 11.20 21.92
CA ASP A 426 -11.79 11.61 22.03
C ASP A 426 -12.69 10.44 21.59
N ILE A 427 -13.46 9.91 22.53
CA ILE A 427 -14.37 8.78 22.32
C ILE A 427 -15.84 9.21 22.36
N THR A 428 -16.10 10.51 22.31
CA THR A 428 -17.46 11.06 22.44
C THR A 428 -18.37 10.53 21.34
N GLU A 429 -17.91 10.53 20.08
CA GLU A 429 -18.68 10.00 18.96
C GLU A 429 -18.89 8.49 19.06
N ASN A 430 -17.85 7.73 19.46
CA ASN A 430 -17.96 6.30 19.67
C ASN A 430 -18.99 5.95 20.74
N LEU A 431 -18.95 6.62 21.90
CA LEU A 431 -19.94 6.42 22.97
C LEU A 431 -21.34 6.86 22.55
N ARG A 432 -21.48 7.94 21.76
CA ARG A 432 -22.77 8.36 21.20
C ARG A 432 -23.32 7.32 20.23
N ALA A 433 -22.51 6.81 19.31
CA ALA A 433 -22.90 5.78 18.35
C ALA A 433 -23.28 4.46 19.05
N GLU A 434 -22.49 4.01 20.03
CA GLU A 434 -22.83 2.83 20.84
C GLU A 434 -24.14 3.02 21.60
N ARG A 435 -24.38 4.21 22.15
CA ARG A 435 -25.61 4.52 22.86
C ARG A 435 -26.81 4.56 21.93
N GLU A 436 -26.66 5.12 20.73
CA GLU A 436 -27.70 5.14 19.70
C GLU A 436 -28.06 3.73 19.24
N ILE A 437 -27.07 2.87 19.00
CA ILE A 437 -27.28 1.45 18.71
C ILE A 437 -28.04 0.77 19.85
N LYS A 438 -27.64 0.97 21.12
CA LYS A 438 -28.34 0.39 22.28
C LYS A 438 -29.78 0.89 22.40
N ILE A 439 -30.03 2.17 22.11
CA ILE A 439 -31.38 2.75 22.13
C ILE A 439 -32.23 2.15 21.00
N LEU A 440 -31.69 2.05 19.78
CA LEU A 440 -32.37 1.43 18.64
C LEU A 440 -32.67 -0.05 18.90
N ASP A 441 -31.71 -0.81 19.41
CA ASP A 441 -31.87 -2.21 19.79
C ASP A 441 -32.97 -2.36 20.86
N ALA A 442 -32.94 -1.53 21.91
CA ALA A 442 -33.99 -1.52 22.92
C ALA A 442 -35.37 -1.12 22.37
N ALA A 443 -35.43 -0.15 21.44
CA ALA A 443 -36.68 0.28 20.80
C ALA A 443 -37.28 -0.82 19.91
N ILE A 444 -36.46 -1.52 19.13
CA ILE A 444 -36.90 -2.65 18.28
C ILE A 444 -37.32 -3.83 19.16
N ALA A 445 -36.56 -4.13 20.22
CA ALA A 445 -36.84 -5.22 21.15
C ALA A 445 -38.14 -5.01 21.96
N SER A 446 -38.48 -3.75 22.28
CA SER A 446 -39.69 -3.37 23.03
C SER A 446 -40.90 -3.03 22.15
N SER A 447 -40.74 -3.05 20.82
CA SER A 447 -41.84 -2.80 19.90
C SER A 447 -42.95 -3.85 20.05
N ASN A 448 -44.21 -3.40 20.07
CA ASN A 448 -45.38 -4.26 20.05
C ASN A 448 -45.61 -4.92 18.68
N ASN A 449 -44.99 -4.40 17.62
CA ASN A 449 -45.01 -5.04 16.31
C ASN A 449 -43.99 -6.16 16.29
N GLY A 450 -44.33 -7.28 15.68
CA GLY A 450 -43.37 -8.35 15.43
C GLY A 450 -42.37 -7.91 14.37
N ILE A 451 -41.09 -7.77 14.74
CA ILE A 451 -40.01 -7.40 13.84
C ILE A 451 -39.05 -8.57 13.70
N ALA A 452 -38.74 -8.93 12.45
CA ALA A 452 -37.71 -9.90 12.12
C ALA A 452 -36.80 -9.37 11.00
N VAL A 453 -35.51 -9.67 11.08
CA VAL A 453 -34.53 -9.40 10.02
C VAL A 453 -34.05 -10.73 9.49
N ILE A 454 -33.99 -10.87 8.18
CA ILE A 454 -33.74 -12.13 7.49
C ILE A 454 -32.57 -11.95 6.52
N ASP A 455 -31.69 -12.94 6.46
CA ASP A 455 -30.67 -13.07 5.43
C ASP A 455 -31.30 -13.58 4.12
N PRO A 456 -31.28 -12.80 3.03
CA PRO A 456 -31.91 -13.14 1.76
C PRO A 456 -31.19 -14.24 0.98
N ARG A 457 -29.94 -14.58 1.34
CA ARG A 457 -29.13 -15.61 0.66
C ARG A 457 -29.35 -16.98 1.29
N GLU A 458 -29.44 -17.02 2.61
CA GLU A 458 -29.57 -18.27 3.37
C GLU A 458 -30.98 -18.55 3.88
N ASP A 459 -31.93 -17.62 3.71
CA ASP A 459 -33.29 -17.73 4.25
C ASP A 459 -33.29 -17.99 5.78
N ARG A 460 -32.40 -17.31 6.51
CA ARG A 460 -32.24 -17.44 7.98
C ARG A 460 -32.58 -16.15 8.72
N PHE A 461 -33.08 -16.27 9.95
CA PHE A 461 -33.27 -15.10 10.81
C PHE A 461 -31.93 -14.55 11.31
N LEU A 462 -31.67 -13.28 11.04
CA LEU A 462 -30.57 -12.51 11.62
C LEU A 462 -30.98 -11.90 12.97
N TYR A 463 -32.26 -11.53 13.10
CA TYR A 463 -32.82 -10.95 14.32
C TYR A 463 -34.33 -11.20 14.39
N THR A 464 -34.87 -11.36 15.60
CA THR A 464 -36.30 -11.38 15.88
C THR A 464 -36.57 -10.73 17.22
N ASN A 465 -37.54 -9.82 17.30
CA ASN A 465 -37.98 -9.29 18.59
C ASN A 465 -38.99 -10.22 19.29
N LYS A 466 -39.28 -9.95 20.57
CA LYS A 466 -40.20 -10.78 21.38
C LYS A 466 -41.61 -10.84 20.81
N ALA A 467 -42.12 -9.71 20.30
CA ALA A 467 -43.45 -9.64 19.71
C ALA A 467 -43.59 -10.57 18.48
N PHE A 468 -42.55 -10.68 17.65
CA PHE A 468 -42.56 -11.56 16.48
C PHE A 468 -42.67 -13.03 16.88
N LEU A 469 -41.93 -13.45 17.91
CA LEU A 469 -41.99 -14.82 18.43
C LEU A 469 -43.38 -15.13 19.01
N GLY A 470 -43.91 -14.23 19.83
CA GLY A 470 -45.24 -14.38 20.44
C GLY A 470 -46.38 -14.46 19.41
N MET A 471 -46.36 -13.60 18.38
CA MET A 471 -47.39 -13.61 17.30
C MET A 471 -47.38 -14.92 16.50
N ASN A 472 -46.21 -15.54 16.32
CA ASN A 472 -46.05 -16.81 15.61
C ASN A 472 -46.19 -18.05 16.52
N GLY A 473 -46.57 -17.84 17.79
CA GLY A 473 -46.84 -18.92 18.75
C GLY A 473 -45.59 -19.67 19.22
N VAL A 474 -44.43 -19.02 19.18
CA VAL A 474 -43.17 -19.57 19.68
C VAL A 474 -42.81 -18.93 21.02
N GLU A 475 -42.19 -19.69 21.92
CA GLU A 475 -41.77 -19.17 23.23
C GLU A 475 -40.84 -17.96 23.06
N GLU A 476 -41.06 -16.90 23.86
CA GLU A 476 -40.32 -15.63 23.81
C GLU A 476 -38.81 -15.74 24.01
N HIS A 477 -38.32 -16.90 24.46
CA HIS A 477 -36.90 -17.18 24.73
C HIS A 477 -36.31 -18.26 23.81
N ALA A 478 -37.03 -18.69 22.78
CA ALA A 478 -36.48 -19.62 21.81
C ALA A 478 -35.41 -18.91 20.97
N ASP A 479 -34.16 -19.39 21.05
CA ASP A 479 -33.08 -18.93 20.16
C ASP A 479 -33.40 -19.36 18.73
N ASN A 480 -33.85 -18.41 17.92
CA ASN A 480 -34.23 -18.60 16.53
C ASN A 480 -33.28 -17.89 15.56
N ILE A 481 -32.24 -17.24 16.08
CA ILE A 481 -31.20 -16.61 15.26
C ILE A 481 -30.44 -17.73 14.52
N GLY A 482 -30.27 -17.56 13.22
CA GLY A 482 -29.64 -18.54 12.34
C GLY A 482 -30.52 -19.73 11.96
N LYS A 483 -31.76 -19.84 12.45
CA LYS A 483 -32.69 -20.88 11.96
C LYS A 483 -33.32 -20.48 10.63
N ASP A 484 -33.62 -21.48 9.82
CA ASP A 484 -34.32 -21.32 8.56
C ASP A 484 -35.76 -20.84 8.78
N ILE A 485 -36.24 -19.93 7.93
CA ILE A 485 -37.59 -19.36 8.00
C ILE A 485 -38.67 -20.46 8.02
N SER A 486 -38.50 -21.52 7.23
CA SER A 486 -39.48 -22.62 7.13
C SER A 486 -39.67 -23.36 8.45
N SER A 487 -38.67 -23.36 9.33
CA SER A 487 -38.77 -24.04 10.63
C SER A 487 -39.83 -23.42 11.53
N LEU A 488 -40.00 -22.09 11.50
CA LEU A 488 -41.02 -21.36 12.26
C LEU A 488 -42.44 -21.50 11.67
N PHE A 489 -42.58 -21.97 10.44
CA PHE A 489 -43.89 -22.18 9.82
C PHE A 489 -44.25 -23.66 9.68
N SER A 490 -43.34 -24.56 10.07
CA SER A 490 -43.53 -26.01 9.98
C SER A 490 -44.60 -26.57 10.92
N HIS A 491 -44.86 -25.88 12.04
CA HIS A 491 -45.89 -26.26 13.01
C HIS A 491 -47.28 -25.66 12.72
N VAL A 492 -47.44 -24.94 11.62
CA VAL A 492 -48.67 -24.22 11.31
C VAL A 492 -49.58 -25.08 10.42
N ASN A 493 -50.85 -25.24 10.81
CA ASN A 493 -51.80 -26.15 10.13
C ASN A 493 -52.30 -25.62 8.77
N SER A 494 -52.34 -24.30 8.60
CA SER A 494 -52.77 -23.63 7.37
C SER A 494 -52.12 -22.26 7.29
N PHE A 495 -51.61 -21.83 6.14
CA PHE A 495 -50.99 -20.52 5.94
C PHE A 495 -51.43 -19.94 4.58
N SER A 496 -51.96 -18.72 4.56
CA SER A 496 -52.48 -18.06 3.36
C SER A 496 -52.13 -16.57 3.34
N PRO A 497 -51.58 -16.03 2.24
CA PRO A 497 -51.08 -16.75 1.05
C PRO A 497 -49.84 -17.61 1.36
N PRO A 498 -49.50 -18.63 0.55
CA PRO A 498 -48.35 -19.51 0.83
C PRO A 498 -47.03 -18.75 0.99
N VAL A 499 -46.16 -19.21 1.89
CA VAL A 499 -44.85 -18.56 2.17
C VAL A 499 -44.01 -18.37 0.90
N GLU A 500 -44.03 -19.35 -0.02
CA GLU A 500 -43.30 -19.27 -1.29
C GLU A 500 -43.81 -18.17 -2.24
N GLU A 501 -45.12 -17.87 -2.21
CA GLU A 501 -45.68 -16.76 -3.00
C GLU A 501 -45.14 -15.43 -2.47
N ILE A 502 -45.09 -15.28 -1.14
CA ILE A 502 -44.58 -14.09 -0.46
C ILE A 502 -43.09 -13.91 -0.78
N LYS A 503 -42.28 -14.97 -0.66
CA LYS A 503 -40.85 -14.95 -1.01
C LYS A 503 -40.63 -14.53 -2.47
N THR A 504 -41.44 -15.06 -3.38
CA THR A 504 -41.34 -14.73 -4.81
C THR A 504 -41.63 -13.25 -5.05
N ARG A 505 -42.70 -12.71 -4.47
CA ARG A 505 -43.03 -11.27 -4.59
C ARG A 505 -41.96 -10.36 -4.01
N ILE A 506 -41.37 -10.70 -2.86
CA ILE A 506 -40.26 -9.92 -2.29
C ILE A 506 -39.04 -9.91 -3.22
N ARG A 507 -38.78 -11.03 -3.92
CA ARG A 507 -37.66 -11.15 -4.87
C ARG A 507 -37.91 -10.37 -6.17
N GLU A 508 -39.13 -10.36 -6.67
CA GLU A 508 -39.50 -9.72 -7.94
C GLU A 508 -39.81 -8.22 -7.80
N GLU A 509 -40.58 -7.85 -6.78
CA GLU A 509 -41.09 -6.48 -6.55
C GLU A 509 -40.28 -5.70 -5.50
N GLY A 510 -39.37 -6.37 -4.78
CA GLY A 510 -38.52 -5.77 -3.75
C GLY A 510 -39.22 -5.53 -2.39
N SER A 511 -40.53 -5.76 -2.32
CA SER A 511 -41.34 -5.64 -1.11
C SER A 511 -42.60 -6.49 -1.19
N TYR A 512 -43.22 -6.75 -0.05
CA TYR A 512 -44.53 -7.37 0.05
C TYR A 512 -45.31 -6.74 1.19
N ALA A 513 -46.60 -6.45 0.95
CA ALA A 513 -47.53 -6.02 1.98
C ALA A 513 -48.86 -6.75 1.77
N GLY A 514 -49.34 -7.43 2.80
CA GLY A 514 -50.56 -8.23 2.70
C GLY A 514 -51.07 -8.74 4.04
N GLU A 515 -52.30 -9.26 4.03
CA GLU A 515 -52.86 -9.97 5.17
C GLU A 515 -52.45 -11.43 5.08
N ILE A 516 -51.84 -11.94 6.16
CA ILE A 516 -51.51 -13.34 6.31
C ILE A 516 -52.43 -13.95 7.35
N ARG A 517 -53.02 -15.08 7.00
CA ARG A 517 -53.85 -15.86 7.90
C ARG A 517 -53.25 -17.23 8.13
N PHE A 518 -53.12 -17.62 9.39
CA PHE A 518 -52.70 -18.96 9.71
C PHE A 518 -53.34 -19.54 10.97
N THR A 519 -53.23 -20.87 11.11
CA THR A 519 -53.83 -21.61 12.23
C THR A 519 -52.74 -22.37 12.99
N LEU A 520 -52.60 -22.09 14.28
CA LEU A 520 -51.67 -22.77 15.17
C LEU A 520 -52.15 -24.21 15.49
N PRO A 521 -51.27 -25.11 16.00
CA PRO A 521 -51.62 -26.50 16.35
C PRO A 521 -52.85 -26.64 17.26
N GLY A 522 -53.10 -25.67 18.15
CA GLY A 522 -54.24 -25.64 19.07
C GLY A 522 -55.59 -25.24 18.44
N GLY A 523 -55.62 -24.93 17.13
CA GLY A 523 -56.82 -24.45 16.45
C GLY A 523 -57.01 -22.92 16.49
N ASP A 524 -56.11 -22.20 17.16
CA ASP A 524 -56.11 -20.74 17.21
C ASP A 524 -55.78 -20.15 15.84
N VAL A 525 -56.70 -19.35 15.31
CA VAL A 525 -56.52 -18.61 14.06
C VAL A 525 -55.87 -17.27 14.37
N ARG A 526 -54.80 -16.94 13.68
CA ARG A 526 -54.13 -15.64 13.70
C ARG A 526 -54.30 -14.94 12.35
N ILE A 527 -54.61 -13.65 12.39
CA ILE A 527 -54.69 -12.78 11.22
C ILE A 527 -53.67 -11.66 11.44
N LEU A 528 -52.55 -11.74 10.74
CA LEU A 528 -51.47 -10.77 10.84
C LEU A 528 -51.46 -9.88 9.59
N GLN A 529 -51.35 -8.57 9.79
CA GLN A 529 -50.90 -7.68 8.72
C GLN A 529 -49.38 -7.82 8.61
N PHE A 530 -48.91 -8.27 7.46
CA PHE A 530 -47.51 -8.60 7.22
C PHE A 530 -46.91 -7.67 6.17
N THR A 531 -45.74 -7.14 6.48
CA THR A 531 -44.95 -6.32 5.58
C THR A 531 -43.51 -6.83 5.56
N ALA A 532 -42.91 -6.91 4.39
CA ALA A 532 -41.52 -7.31 4.20
C ALA A 532 -40.86 -6.42 3.14
N ASN A 533 -39.70 -5.87 3.44
CA ASN A 533 -38.99 -4.95 2.54
C ASN A 533 -37.51 -5.33 2.43
N ASN A 534 -36.96 -5.28 1.21
CA ASN A 534 -35.53 -5.44 0.98
C ASN A 534 -34.78 -4.17 1.40
N VAL A 535 -33.77 -4.32 2.24
CA VAL A 535 -32.79 -3.28 2.56
C VAL A 535 -31.62 -3.43 1.61
N LEU A 536 -31.26 -2.34 0.92
CA LEU A 536 -30.20 -2.31 -0.08
C LEU A 536 -28.95 -1.63 0.48
N ASP A 537 -27.76 -2.04 0.03
CA ASP A 537 -26.52 -1.29 0.22
C ASP A 537 -26.37 -0.16 -0.82
N ASP A 538 -25.28 0.61 -0.72
CA ASP A 538 -24.94 1.69 -1.66
C ASP A 538 -24.72 1.18 -3.11
N GLU A 539 -24.41 -0.09 -3.28
CA GLU A 539 -24.23 -0.78 -4.57
C GLU A 539 -25.54 -1.39 -5.12
N LYS A 540 -26.68 -1.18 -4.43
CA LYS A 540 -28.01 -1.73 -4.72
C LYS A 540 -28.13 -3.25 -4.58
N ASN A 541 -27.24 -3.90 -3.84
CA ASN A 541 -27.41 -5.30 -3.46
C ASN A 541 -28.32 -5.42 -2.23
N VAL A 542 -29.15 -6.45 -2.18
CA VAL A 542 -29.99 -6.74 -1.01
C VAL A 542 -29.11 -7.22 0.15
N VAL A 543 -29.06 -6.44 1.22
CA VAL A 543 -28.31 -6.74 2.46
C VAL A 543 -29.13 -7.63 3.39
N CYS A 544 -30.38 -7.27 3.64
CA CYS A 544 -31.29 -8.02 4.48
C CYS A 544 -32.75 -7.76 4.10
N VAL A 545 -33.66 -8.65 4.50
CA VAL A 545 -35.12 -8.41 4.42
C VAL A 545 -35.63 -8.07 5.82
N VAL A 546 -36.27 -6.92 5.96
CA VAL A 546 -36.91 -6.51 7.22
C VAL A 546 -38.40 -6.82 7.14
N VAL A 547 -38.87 -7.62 8.08
CA VAL A 547 -40.26 -8.04 8.23
C VAL A 547 -40.88 -7.33 9.43
N SER A 548 -42.07 -6.76 9.25
CA SER A 548 -42.91 -6.21 10.32
C SER A 548 -44.31 -6.81 10.26
N THR A 549 -44.78 -7.31 11.39
CA THR A 549 -46.08 -7.97 11.57
C THR A 549 -46.92 -7.30 12.65
N ILE A 550 -48.20 -7.06 12.37
CA ILE A 550 -49.16 -6.52 13.33
C ILE A 550 -50.29 -7.53 13.50
N ASP A 551 -50.61 -7.90 14.74
CA ASP A 551 -51.74 -8.78 15.01
C ASP A 551 -53.06 -7.99 14.93
N MET A 552 -53.91 -8.38 13.98
CA MET A 552 -55.24 -7.80 13.77
C MET A 552 -56.37 -8.78 14.10
N THR A 553 -56.05 -9.91 14.75
CA THR A 553 -57.00 -11.00 14.99
C THR A 553 -58.21 -10.52 15.76
N GLU A 554 -58.01 -9.85 16.90
CA GLU A 554 -59.09 -9.35 17.75
C GLU A 554 -59.97 -8.34 17.01
N GLN A 555 -59.35 -7.37 16.32
CA GLN A 555 -60.06 -6.34 15.57
C GLN A 555 -60.94 -6.95 14.46
N LYS A 556 -60.39 -7.86 13.66
CA LYS A 556 -61.14 -8.49 12.55
C LYS A 556 -62.27 -9.38 13.05
N MET A 557 -62.08 -10.05 14.19
CA MET A 557 -63.12 -10.87 14.82
C MET A 557 -64.25 -10.02 15.38
N LEU A 558 -63.93 -8.87 16.00
CA LEU A 558 -64.92 -7.89 16.45
C LEU A 558 -65.72 -7.29 15.29
N GLU A 559 -65.06 -6.85 14.22
CA GLU A 559 -65.72 -6.32 13.02
C GLU A 559 -66.69 -7.35 12.41
N LYS A 560 -66.26 -8.61 12.30
CA LYS A 560 -67.10 -9.68 11.76
C LYS A 560 -68.29 -9.99 12.67
N ALA A 561 -68.09 -9.97 13.99
CA ALA A 561 -69.16 -10.19 14.97
C ALA A 561 -70.21 -9.07 14.93
N VAL A 562 -69.77 -7.80 14.84
CA VAL A 562 -70.67 -6.64 14.72
C VAL A 562 -71.49 -6.74 13.44
N ARG A 563 -70.86 -7.01 12.29
CA ARG A 563 -71.57 -7.15 11.01
C ARG A 563 -72.60 -8.28 11.05
N SER A 564 -72.23 -9.46 11.56
CA SER A 564 -73.17 -10.59 11.67
C SER A 564 -74.33 -10.31 12.61
N THR A 565 -74.11 -9.55 13.68
CA THR A 565 -75.18 -9.15 14.60
C THR A 565 -76.15 -8.17 13.93
N PHE A 566 -75.62 -7.24 13.14
CA PHE A 566 -76.43 -6.28 12.38
C PHE A 566 -77.32 -6.98 11.33
N GLU A 567 -76.76 -7.91 10.56
CA GLU A 567 -77.51 -8.70 9.56
C GLU A 567 -78.67 -9.50 10.21
N LYS A 568 -78.42 -10.16 11.35
CA LYS A 568 -79.46 -10.91 12.09
C LYS A 568 -80.59 -10.04 12.62
N LEU A 569 -80.28 -8.81 13.03
CA LEU A 569 -81.29 -7.85 13.48
C LEU A 569 -82.19 -7.39 12.34
N GLN A 570 -81.63 -7.15 11.14
CA GLN A 570 -82.42 -6.81 9.95
C GLN A 570 -83.34 -7.96 9.53
N GLU A 571 -82.86 -9.20 9.52
CA GLU A 571 -83.70 -10.37 9.20
C GLU A 571 -84.87 -10.54 10.17
N SER A 572 -84.69 -10.26 11.46
CA SER A 572 -85.74 -10.43 12.47
C SER A 572 -86.94 -9.51 12.24
N ILE A 573 -86.70 -8.28 11.75
CA ILE A 573 -87.76 -7.29 11.46
C ILE A 573 -88.56 -7.70 10.21
N GLU A 574 -87.92 -8.36 9.24
CA GLU A 574 -88.54 -8.79 7.98
C GLU A 574 -89.75 -9.70 8.22
N PHE A 575 -89.70 -10.54 9.25
CA PHE A 575 -90.73 -11.52 9.61
C PHE A 575 -91.86 -10.97 10.50
N PHE A 576 -91.85 -9.68 10.85
CA PHE A 576 -92.95 -9.10 11.64
C PHE A 576 -94.25 -9.09 10.83
N SER A 577 -95.32 -9.60 11.44
CA SER A 577 -96.64 -9.69 10.80
C SER A 577 -97.32 -8.34 10.60
N ASP A 578 -97.00 -7.37 11.46
CA ASP A 578 -97.52 -6.01 11.34
C ASP A 578 -96.59 -5.17 10.44
N PRO A 579 -97.12 -4.44 9.45
CA PRO A 579 -96.36 -3.46 8.67
C PRO A 579 -95.52 -2.53 9.56
N THR A 580 -94.19 -2.62 9.48
CA THR A 580 -93.26 -1.96 10.42
C THR A 580 -92.02 -1.45 9.68
N PHE A 581 -91.56 -0.26 10.05
CA PHE A 581 -90.30 0.30 9.58
C PHE A 581 -89.56 1.07 10.68
N ILE A 582 -88.26 1.23 10.49
CA ILE A 582 -87.36 1.91 11.44
C ILE A 582 -86.57 2.98 10.70
N ILE A 583 -86.37 4.13 11.36
CA ILE A 583 -85.49 5.21 10.91
C ILE A 583 -84.32 5.42 11.88
N ASP A 584 -83.16 5.86 11.36
CA ASP A 584 -82.01 6.29 12.16
C ASP A 584 -82.19 7.72 12.71
N ARG A 585 -81.17 8.22 13.44
CA ARG A 585 -81.11 9.62 13.94
C ARG A 585 -81.24 10.68 12.84
N ASN A 586 -80.84 10.35 11.61
CA ASN A 586 -80.84 11.25 10.46
C ASN A 586 -82.09 11.07 9.59
N ARG A 587 -83.14 10.41 10.11
CA ARG A 587 -84.40 10.14 9.43
C ARG A 587 -84.29 9.26 8.18
N LYS A 588 -83.21 8.49 8.05
CA LYS A 588 -83.06 7.51 6.97
C LYS A 588 -83.69 6.20 7.36
N VAL A 589 -84.44 5.58 6.44
CA VAL A 589 -85.03 4.25 6.65
C VAL A 589 -83.91 3.20 6.77
N VAL A 590 -83.83 2.51 7.91
CA VAL A 590 -82.85 1.45 8.19
C VAL A 590 -83.45 0.04 8.13
N ALA A 591 -84.78 -0.06 8.24
CA ALA A 591 -85.52 -1.31 8.05
C ALA A 591 -86.91 -1.02 7.49
N TRP A 592 -87.38 -1.87 6.58
CA TRP A 592 -88.69 -1.81 5.93
C TRP A 592 -89.17 -3.24 5.69
N ASN A 593 -90.12 -3.73 6.51
CA ASN A 593 -90.47 -5.15 6.49
C ASN A 593 -91.41 -5.52 5.33
N HIS A 594 -91.52 -6.82 5.06
CA HIS A 594 -92.32 -7.33 3.96
C HIS A 594 -93.81 -6.97 4.06
N ALA A 595 -94.38 -6.99 5.26
CA ALA A 595 -95.78 -6.59 5.48
C ALA A 595 -96.04 -5.14 5.08
N LEU A 596 -95.05 -4.25 5.21
CA LEU A 596 -95.16 -2.85 4.79
C LEU A 596 -94.98 -2.68 3.28
N GLU A 597 -94.17 -3.50 2.62
CA GLU A 597 -94.14 -3.56 1.15
C GLU A 597 -95.51 -3.96 0.58
N VAL A 598 -96.17 -4.95 1.21
CA VAL A 598 -97.52 -5.39 0.81
C VAL A 598 -98.56 -4.29 1.06
N LEU A 599 -98.49 -3.60 2.20
CA LEU A 599 -99.43 -2.54 2.54
C LEU A 599 -99.31 -1.31 1.63
N THR A 600 -98.08 -0.89 1.33
CA THR A 600 -97.80 0.37 0.61
C THR A 600 -97.59 0.18 -0.89
N GLY A 601 -97.27 -1.04 -1.34
CA GLY A 601 -96.87 -1.35 -2.71
C GLY A 601 -95.46 -0.92 -3.08
N ILE A 602 -94.68 -0.37 -2.14
CA ILE A 602 -93.32 0.14 -2.37
C ILE A 602 -92.30 -0.90 -1.91
N ARG A 603 -91.31 -1.18 -2.77
CA ARG A 603 -90.23 -2.12 -2.45
C ARG A 603 -89.24 -1.47 -1.50
N LYS A 604 -88.72 -2.26 -0.55
CA LYS A 604 -87.73 -1.82 0.44
C LYS A 604 -86.47 -1.23 -0.20
N GLU A 605 -86.04 -1.77 -1.34
CA GLU A 605 -84.87 -1.30 -2.10
C GLU A 605 -85.00 0.17 -2.55
N ASP A 606 -86.24 0.64 -2.75
CA ASP A 606 -86.50 2.00 -3.20
C ASP A 606 -86.46 3.02 -2.07
N VAL A 607 -86.59 2.59 -0.81
CA VAL A 607 -86.73 3.46 0.36
C VAL A 607 -85.61 3.33 1.40
N LEU A 608 -84.89 2.20 1.44
CA LEU A 608 -83.76 1.99 2.34
C LEU A 608 -82.67 3.08 2.16
N GLY A 609 -82.20 3.64 3.26
CA GLY A 609 -81.18 4.69 3.31
C GLY A 609 -81.65 6.09 2.91
N LYS A 610 -82.94 6.28 2.58
CA LYS A 610 -83.52 7.56 2.15
C LYS A 610 -84.47 8.14 3.21
N ASP A 611 -84.66 9.46 3.21
CA ASP A 611 -85.65 10.19 4.01
C ASP A 611 -86.88 10.53 3.15
N THR A 612 -87.38 9.55 2.39
CA THR A 612 -88.54 9.71 1.49
C THR A 612 -89.75 8.92 1.98
N PHE A 613 -89.69 8.35 3.19
CA PHE A 613 -90.75 7.50 3.71
C PHE A 613 -92.09 8.23 3.85
N SER A 614 -92.12 9.54 4.14
CA SER A 614 -93.38 10.29 4.23
C SER A 614 -94.17 10.31 2.91
N SER A 615 -93.48 10.22 1.76
CA SER A 615 -94.15 10.12 0.45
C SER A 615 -94.86 8.77 0.23
N ALA A 616 -94.37 7.70 0.86
CA ALA A 616 -94.94 6.37 0.76
C ALA A 616 -96.37 6.28 1.34
N PHE A 617 -96.70 7.17 2.29
CA PHE A 617 -97.99 7.16 3.00
C PHE A 617 -98.96 8.25 2.55
N SER A 618 -98.52 9.17 1.67
CA SER A 618 -99.28 10.35 1.25
C SER A 618 -100.58 10.03 0.48
N GLY A 619 -100.76 8.80 -0.01
CA GLY A 619 -101.98 8.34 -0.69
C GLY A 619 -102.86 7.40 0.15
N ILE A 620 -102.40 7.00 1.35
CA ILE A 620 -103.04 5.98 2.19
C ILE A 620 -103.79 6.64 3.36
N LEU A 621 -103.20 7.69 3.95
CA LEU A 621 -103.76 8.43 5.08
C LEU A 621 -104.28 9.79 4.59
N GLU A 622 -105.60 10.02 4.66
CA GLU A 622 -106.22 11.31 4.27
C GLU A 622 -105.91 12.45 5.25
N PHE A 623 -105.41 12.14 6.46
CA PHE A 623 -105.04 13.13 7.48
C PHE A 623 -103.61 12.94 7.99
N GLY A 624 -102.70 13.81 7.56
CA GLY A 624 -101.47 14.17 8.29
C GLY A 624 -100.24 13.24 8.13
N PRO A 625 -99.05 13.74 8.54
CA PRO A 625 -97.77 13.05 8.36
C PRO A 625 -97.67 11.77 9.20
N VAL A 626 -96.75 10.90 8.79
CA VAL A 626 -96.37 9.64 9.44
C VAL A 626 -96.07 9.88 10.93
N LEU A 627 -96.48 8.98 11.85
CA LEU A 627 -96.43 9.26 13.30
C LEU A 627 -95.01 9.53 13.82
N LEU A 628 -93.99 9.01 13.15
CA LEU A 628 -92.59 9.34 13.43
C LEU A 628 -92.29 10.84 13.38
N ASP A 629 -92.98 11.62 12.53
CA ASP A 629 -92.83 13.08 12.43
C ASP A 629 -93.43 13.82 13.63
N LEU A 630 -94.28 13.15 14.40
CA LEU A 630 -95.01 13.71 15.53
C LEU A 630 -94.35 13.41 16.88
N LEU A 631 -93.35 12.51 16.92
CA LEU A 631 -92.63 12.12 18.15
C LEU A 631 -91.95 13.32 18.84
N ASP A 632 -91.45 14.27 18.04
CA ASP A 632 -90.71 15.44 18.52
C ASP A 632 -91.62 16.61 18.90
N LEU A 633 -92.92 16.56 18.59
CA LEU A 633 -93.85 17.62 18.94
C LEU A 633 -94.16 17.60 20.44
N PRO A 634 -94.16 18.78 21.10
CA PRO A 634 -94.53 18.86 22.50
C PRO A 634 -96.02 18.49 22.69
N PRO A 635 -96.42 17.90 23.84
CA PRO A 635 -97.77 17.34 24.02
C PRO A 635 -98.93 18.32 23.78
N HIS A 636 -98.72 19.61 24.07
CA HIS A 636 -99.73 20.64 23.88
C HIS A 636 -99.98 20.97 22.40
N GLU A 637 -98.93 21.01 21.57
CA GLU A 637 -99.07 21.21 20.12
C GLU A 637 -99.67 19.98 19.44
N LEU A 638 -99.26 18.79 19.87
CA LEU A 638 -99.77 17.53 19.36
C LEU A 638 -101.29 17.43 19.55
N ALA A 639 -101.77 17.70 20.78
CA ALA A 639 -103.20 17.65 21.10
C ALA A 639 -104.03 18.71 20.35
N THR A 640 -103.42 19.84 19.98
CA THR A 640 -104.11 20.94 19.30
C THR A 640 -104.19 20.72 17.79
N ARG A 641 -103.09 20.28 17.16
CA ARG A 641 -103.00 20.11 15.71
C ARG A 641 -103.50 18.75 15.22
N TYR A 642 -103.40 17.72 16.07
CA TYR A 642 -103.74 16.33 15.75
C TYR A 642 -104.55 15.70 16.91
N PRO A 643 -105.84 16.07 17.07
CA PRO A 643 -106.65 15.68 18.23
C PRO A 643 -106.86 14.16 18.37
N ASP A 644 -106.77 13.42 17.25
CA ASP A 644 -106.92 11.96 17.23
C ASP A 644 -105.63 11.22 17.62
N VAL A 645 -104.50 11.92 17.74
CA VAL A 645 -103.21 11.35 18.12
C VAL A 645 -103.05 11.39 19.64
N ARG A 646 -102.74 10.24 20.25
CA ARG A 646 -102.52 10.08 21.70
C ARG A 646 -101.04 9.81 21.97
N ARG A 647 -100.46 10.46 22.98
CA ARG A 647 -99.09 10.20 23.44
C ARG A 647 -99.12 9.51 24.80
N PHE A 648 -98.41 8.39 24.92
CA PHE A 648 -98.16 7.70 26.19
C PHE A 648 -96.66 7.45 26.33
N GLY A 649 -96.02 8.17 27.26
CA GLY A 649 -94.56 8.15 27.41
C GLY A 649 -93.84 8.58 26.12
N ASP A 650 -92.93 7.73 25.65
CA ASP A 650 -92.12 7.93 24.44
C ASP A 650 -92.76 7.37 23.17
N SER A 651 -94.03 6.97 23.25
CA SER A 651 -94.80 6.43 22.12
C SER A 651 -95.98 7.33 21.77
N VAL A 652 -96.23 7.46 20.47
CA VAL A 652 -97.42 8.12 19.91
C VAL A 652 -98.28 7.12 19.16
N TYR A 653 -99.59 7.29 19.26
CA TYR A 653 -100.59 6.36 18.77
C TYR A 653 -101.66 7.10 17.99
N LEU A 654 -102.13 6.50 16.90
CA LEU A 654 -103.25 7.00 16.11
C LEU A 654 -104.18 5.85 15.74
N GLU A 655 -105.47 6.07 15.97
CA GLU A 655 -106.54 5.23 15.44
C GLU A 655 -107.31 6.04 14.41
N THR A 656 -107.28 5.61 13.16
CA THR A 656 -107.99 6.30 12.08
C THR A 656 -108.57 5.32 11.06
N PHE A 657 -109.53 5.79 10.27
CA PHE A 657 -110.03 5.05 9.13
C PHE A 657 -109.30 5.54 7.88
N ALA A 658 -108.54 4.66 7.25
CA ALA A 658 -107.79 4.96 6.03
C ALA A 658 -108.58 4.50 4.81
N GLN A 659 -109.14 5.45 4.06
CA GLN A 659 -109.99 5.17 2.91
C GLN A 659 -109.21 4.58 1.72
N GLY A 660 -107.93 4.92 1.57
CA GLY A 660 -107.07 4.46 0.47
C GLY A 660 -106.62 2.99 0.54
N LEU A 661 -106.93 2.26 1.62
CA LEU A 661 -106.57 0.84 1.76
C LEU A 661 -107.63 -0.12 1.18
N ASN A 662 -107.20 -1.36 0.89
CA ASN A 662 -108.06 -2.45 0.39
C ASN A 662 -108.83 -2.09 -0.89
N ASP A 663 -108.13 -1.58 -1.91
CA ASP A 663 -108.72 -1.14 -3.20
C ASP A 663 -109.88 -0.13 -3.03
N GLY A 664 -109.73 0.81 -2.09
CA GLY A 664 -110.71 1.86 -1.82
C GLY A 664 -111.89 1.42 -0.94
N LYS A 665 -111.89 0.19 -0.41
CA LYS A 665 -112.89 -0.28 0.58
C LYS A 665 -112.66 0.31 1.98
N GLY A 666 -111.48 0.87 2.21
CA GLY A 666 -111.05 1.44 3.47
C GLY A 666 -110.74 0.41 4.56
N ALA A 667 -109.92 0.81 5.54
CA ALA A 667 -109.56 -0.02 6.69
C ALA A 667 -109.39 0.83 7.96
N TYR A 668 -109.77 0.29 9.11
CA TYR A 668 -109.43 0.88 10.40
C TYR A 668 -107.99 0.53 10.75
N ILE A 669 -107.14 1.54 10.81
CA ILE A 669 -105.73 1.40 11.15
C ILE A 669 -105.49 1.85 12.60
N TRP A 670 -104.70 1.05 13.31
CA TRP A 670 -104.01 1.47 14.52
C TRP A 670 -102.51 1.57 14.25
N SER A 671 -101.94 2.76 14.36
CA SER A 671 -100.51 3.00 14.19
C SER A 671 -99.87 3.38 15.52
N LYS A 672 -98.65 2.90 15.76
CA LYS A 672 -97.83 3.24 16.93
C LYS A 672 -96.41 3.57 16.48
N ALA A 673 -95.95 4.79 16.80
CA ALA A 673 -94.56 5.19 16.69
C ALA A 673 -93.90 5.23 18.08
N SER A 674 -92.64 4.82 18.19
CA SER A 674 -91.87 4.83 19.45
C SER A 674 -90.42 5.23 19.21
N LEU A 675 -89.86 5.94 20.18
CA LEU A 675 -88.44 6.28 20.18
C LEU A 675 -87.57 5.06 20.48
N LEU A 676 -86.48 4.88 19.75
CA LEU A 676 -85.43 3.93 20.09
C LEU A 676 -84.29 4.69 20.78
N THR A 677 -83.88 4.25 21.96
CA THR A 677 -82.80 4.84 22.76
C THR A 677 -81.67 3.85 23.02
N ASP A 678 -80.45 4.35 23.19
CA ASP A 678 -79.33 3.53 23.69
C ASP A 678 -79.42 3.33 25.22
N ARG A 679 -78.47 2.57 25.79
CA ARG A 679 -78.42 2.30 27.24
C ARG A 679 -78.25 3.56 28.10
N GLU A 680 -77.81 4.66 27.51
CA GLU A 680 -77.59 5.95 28.17
C GLU A 680 -78.80 6.88 28.01
N GLY A 681 -79.85 6.45 27.29
CA GLY A 681 -81.08 7.20 27.08
C GLY A 681 -81.05 8.13 25.85
N ASN A 682 -79.99 8.12 25.05
CA ASN A 682 -79.93 8.97 23.85
C ASN A 682 -80.72 8.32 22.70
N ARG A 683 -81.55 9.10 22.00
CA ARG A 683 -82.31 8.65 20.82
C ARG A 683 -81.38 8.10 19.76
N ILE A 684 -81.45 6.81 19.42
CA ILE A 684 -80.72 6.18 18.30
C ILE A 684 -81.56 6.05 17.02
N GLY A 685 -82.87 6.21 17.13
CA GLY A 685 -83.78 6.13 15.98
C GLY A 685 -85.22 6.15 16.44
N ALA A 686 -86.13 5.71 15.57
CA ALA A 686 -87.52 5.50 15.93
C ALA A 686 -88.15 4.41 15.06
N ILE A 687 -89.14 3.71 15.61
CA ILE A 687 -89.85 2.59 14.99
C ILE A 687 -91.33 2.92 14.90
N GLU A 688 -91.95 2.63 13.77
CA GLU A 688 -93.40 2.72 13.61
C GLU A 688 -93.97 1.42 13.06
N SER A 689 -95.03 0.95 13.72
CA SER A 689 -95.81 -0.23 13.34
C SER A 689 -97.26 0.16 13.09
N ILE A 690 -97.84 -0.40 12.05
CA ILE A 690 -99.18 -0.11 11.55
C ILE A 690 -99.96 -1.43 11.54
N ARG A 691 -101.12 -1.48 12.19
CA ARG A 691 -101.96 -2.67 12.30
C ARG A 691 -103.36 -2.42 11.78
N ASP A 692 -103.85 -3.31 10.92
CA ASP A 692 -105.26 -3.31 10.50
C ASP A 692 -106.15 -3.90 11.61
N MET A 693 -107.01 -3.07 12.18
CA MET A 693 -107.97 -3.41 13.23
C MET A 693 -109.39 -3.55 12.70
N SER A 694 -109.60 -3.58 11.38
CA SER A 694 -110.93 -3.61 10.75
C SER A 694 -111.77 -4.80 11.19
N GLN A 695 -111.19 -5.99 11.28
CA GLN A 695 -111.92 -7.17 11.75
C GLN A 695 -112.39 -7.00 13.19
N TRP A 696 -111.53 -6.46 14.05
CA TRP A 696 -111.84 -6.22 15.46
C TRP A 696 -112.91 -5.13 15.63
N LYS A 697 -112.81 -4.01 14.88
CA LYS A 697 -113.81 -2.93 14.88
C LYS A 697 -115.17 -3.43 14.42
N ARG A 698 -115.24 -4.19 13.32
CA ARG A 698 -116.49 -4.79 12.82
C ARG A 698 -117.10 -5.78 13.82
N ALA A 699 -116.28 -6.62 14.44
CA ALA A 699 -116.74 -7.54 15.48
C ALA A 699 -117.29 -6.80 16.71
N ARG A 700 -116.64 -5.71 17.13
CA ARG A 700 -117.08 -4.86 18.24
C ARG A 700 -118.39 -4.14 17.92
N GLU A 701 -118.56 -3.63 16.70
CA GLU A 701 -119.79 -2.99 16.24
C GLU A 701 -120.94 -3.99 16.13
N SER A 702 -120.68 -5.21 15.64
CA SER A 702 -121.68 -6.29 15.62
C SER A 702 -122.13 -6.71 17.03
N MET A 703 -121.22 -6.78 18.01
CA MET A 703 -121.59 -7.00 19.41
C MET A 703 -122.40 -5.84 20.00
N ARG A 704 -122.08 -4.59 19.64
CA ARG A 704 -122.82 -3.41 20.09
C ARG A 704 -124.26 -3.40 19.56
N HIS A 705 -124.44 -3.70 18.27
CA HIS A 705 -125.77 -3.84 17.66
C HIS A 705 -126.57 -5.01 18.25
N TYR A 706 -125.92 -6.13 18.60
CA TYR A 706 -126.60 -7.24 19.30
C TYR A 706 -127.07 -6.84 20.71
N GLY A 707 -126.23 -6.12 21.47
CA GLY A 707 -126.59 -5.63 22.80
C GLY A 707 -127.69 -4.56 22.79
N GLU A 708 -127.72 -3.67 21.79
CA GLU A 708 -128.78 -2.67 21.62
C GLU A 708 -130.09 -3.27 21.08
N SER A 709 -130.04 -4.39 20.35
CA SER A 709 -131.23 -5.13 19.90
C SER A 709 -131.86 -6.00 21.00
N GLU A 710 -131.09 -6.54 21.95
CA GLU A 710 -131.66 -7.24 23.13
C GLU A 710 -132.30 -6.28 24.15
N LEU A 711 -131.86 -5.02 24.20
CA LEU A 711 -132.44 -3.98 25.05
C LEU A 711 -133.76 -3.38 24.51
N ALA A 712 -134.07 -3.60 23.22
CA ALA A 712 -135.29 -3.09 22.57
C ALA A 712 -136.48 -4.08 22.57
N ASP A 713 -136.25 -5.36 22.89
CA ASP A 713 -137.28 -6.43 22.87
C ASP A 713 -137.52 -7.11 24.24
N SER A 714 -137.15 -6.46 25.35
CA SER A 714 -137.50 -6.92 26.71
C SER A 714 -138.68 -6.11 27.31
N PRO A 715 -139.85 -6.72 27.60
CA PRO A 715 -141.03 -6.04 28.17
C PRO A 715 -140.98 -5.73 29.68
N GLU A 716 -139.80 -5.68 30.30
CA GLU A 716 -139.65 -5.41 31.74
C GLU A 716 -138.68 -4.26 31.98
N LEU A 717 -139.12 -3.03 31.70
CA LEU A 717 -138.79 -1.78 32.41
C LEU A 717 -139.36 -0.61 31.60
N ARG A 718 -140.66 -0.34 31.85
CA ARG A 718 -141.33 0.92 31.48
C ARG A 718 -141.16 1.94 32.59
#